data_AF-A0AAN6QPP6-F1
#
_entry.id   AF-A0AAN6QPP6-F1
#
_cell.length_a   1.000
_cell.length_b   1.000
_cell.length_c   1.000
_cell.angle_alpha   90.00
_cell.angle_beta   90.00
_cell.angle_gamma   90.00
#
_symmetry.space_group_name_H-M   'P 1'
#
loop_
_entity.id
_entity.type
_entity.pdbx_description
1 polymer ?
#
loop_
_entity_poly.entity_id
_entity_poly.type
_entity_poly.pdbx_seq_one_letter_code
_entity_poly.pdbx_strand_id
1 'polypeptide(L)'
;MGISGDDRDKKPVSFIGLGAMGFGMATHLLKEGHEVTGFDVWAPTLERFSAAGGQTATKPSEAVAGKPYCVCMVATAQQVQSVLLDGPDPAAPALPQEAVLLLCSTVPCDYVQSLEKQLQAIGRGDILLVDCPVSGGAARAADGTLSIMAGSSYSAIVKAHPLLNKLADPKKLYIVKGGVGAGSNMKMVHQVLAACQILAASEAMGFAHHLGLDLAKTQEHIARPESEAWNFMFEHRSPRMLTEFQPVASAVQIIMKDTSIITAEGRRKRFTTLMTGVAEQAYFTAMGKGYALDDDSSLVRLYTEGKANAPGPTEMDEKKLALVVDLLKGILLCSAAESLSFAHHLGLDLDQVLDLCVDAAGSSAVLKKFGPTLIKGLRAKGESRKWTAGDGEPHLGEFAERLQTVMEEAQKIKAPLFLGNQALNILSQVLRYSAPGVAGVSVGAVVNIWAATSNHFFNHGRPEVDPEEKKNCHWCQIRSFATHSTLPITIVNDVDKEVLNPKFRFIDHSVIADDVPVAEDSFRAGCNCTDDEDCMYNTCHCLDEMAPDSDEEADDGNGARARRKRFAYYSSGAKAGLLRSRILHSREPIYECHGGCNCSSQCPNRVVERGRTVPLQIFRTSDRRGWGVRCPVDIKKGQFVDRYLGEIITCEEADRRRRESKISRRKDVYLFALDKFSDPESLDPLLAAPPLEVDGEWMSGPTRFINHSCDPNMRIFARVGDHADKHIHDLALFAIRDIPAWEELTFDYVDGLETMDSDAHDPSMIKDMTKCLCKTARCRGFLW
;
A
#
# COMPACT_ATOMS: atom_id res chain seq x y z
N MET A 1 6.51 31.02 -12.21
CA MET A 1 5.84 32.07 -13.01
C MET A 1 5.58 33.25 -12.08
N GLY A 2 6.10 34.44 -12.40
CA GLY A 2 5.98 35.62 -11.53
C GLY A 2 4.58 36.21 -11.59
N ILE A 3 3.92 36.32 -10.43
CA ILE A 3 2.64 37.02 -10.26
C ILE A 3 2.98 38.42 -9.74
N SER A 4 3.03 39.42 -10.63
CA SER A 4 3.20 40.83 -10.25
C SER A 4 1.82 41.43 -9.93
N GLY A 5 1.54 41.72 -8.65
CA GLY A 5 0.35 42.46 -8.23
C GLY A 5 0.63 43.96 -8.10
N ASP A 6 -0.33 44.78 -8.55
CA ASP A 6 -0.31 46.25 -8.49
C ASP A 6 -0.44 46.72 -7.02
N ASP A 7 0.62 47.32 -6.47
CA ASP A 7 0.79 47.71 -5.05
C ASP A 7 0.11 49.07 -4.72
N ARG A 8 -0.87 49.50 -5.53
CA ARG A 8 -1.37 50.89 -5.54
C ARG A 8 -2.72 51.14 -4.86
N ASP A 9 -3.40 50.12 -4.34
CA ASP A 9 -4.68 50.31 -3.63
C ASP A 9 -4.75 49.48 -2.33
N LYS A 10 -4.60 50.15 -1.18
CA LYS A 10 -4.62 49.51 0.15
C LYS A 10 -6.05 49.17 0.54
N LYS A 11 -6.51 48.02 0.07
CA LYS A 11 -7.87 47.55 0.31
C LYS A 11 -8.13 47.29 1.80
N PRO A 12 -9.36 47.53 2.28
CA PRO A 12 -9.71 47.30 3.68
C PRO A 12 -9.80 45.80 3.97
N VAL A 13 -9.46 45.40 5.19
CA VAL A 13 -9.32 44.00 5.62
C VAL A 13 -10.15 43.76 6.88
N SER A 14 -10.92 42.67 6.92
CA SER A 14 -11.50 42.18 8.16
C SER A 14 -10.59 41.13 8.79
N PHE A 15 -10.49 41.14 10.11
CA PHE A 15 -9.63 40.23 10.87
C PHE A 15 -10.43 39.56 11.99
N ILE A 16 -10.67 38.26 11.86
CA ILE A 16 -11.40 37.45 12.83
C ILE A 16 -10.40 36.64 13.65
N GLY A 17 -10.37 36.86 14.96
CA GLY A 17 -9.43 36.27 15.90
C GLY A 17 -8.21 37.17 16.15
N LEU A 18 -8.15 37.76 17.34
CA LEU A 18 -7.12 38.70 17.81
C LEU A 18 -6.32 38.11 18.99
N GLY A 19 -6.16 36.79 19.00
CA GLY A 19 -5.19 36.11 19.86
C GLY A 19 -3.74 36.48 19.52
N ALA A 20 -2.76 35.85 20.15
CA ALA A 20 -1.33 36.23 20.01
C ALA A 20 -0.85 36.35 18.56
N MET A 21 -1.17 35.37 17.70
CA MET A 21 -0.83 35.40 16.27
C MET A 21 -1.66 36.43 15.50
N GLY A 22 -2.99 36.41 15.68
CA GLY A 22 -3.91 37.27 14.94
C GLY A 22 -3.69 38.76 15.23
N PHE A 23 -3.44 39.12 16.49
CA PHE A 23 -3.10 40.47 16.88
C PHE A 23 -1.82 40.97 16.20
N GLY A 24 -0.77 40.14 16.14
CA GLY A 24 0.48 40.47 15.44
C GLY A 24 0.24 40.76 13.96
N MET A 25 -0.50 39.87 13.27
CA MET A 25 -0.83 40.04 11.86
C MET A 25 -1.70 41.27 11.59
N ALA A 26 -2.76 41.48 12.40
CA ALA A 26 -3.67 42.60 12.23
C ALA A 26 -2.97 43.95 12.46
N THR A 27 -2.13 44.04 13.49
CA THR A 27 -1.36 45.27 13.77
C THR A 27 -0.24 45.50 12.75
N HIS A 28 0.34 44.44 12.18
CA HIS A 28 1.25 44.57 11.03
C HIS A 28 0.55 45.20 9.83
N LEU A 29 -0.66 44.74 9.49
CA LEU A 29 -1.44 45.32 8.38
C LEU A 29 -1.80 46.81 8.63
N LEU A 30 -2.08 47.20 9.88
CA LEU A 30 -2.26 48.61 10.25
C LEU A 30 -0.99 49.43 9.98
N LYS A 31 0.20 48.91 10.33
CA LYS A 31 1.50 49.58 10.05
C LYS A 31 1.77 49.72 8.55
N GLU A 32 1.40 48.71 7.77
CA GLU A 32 1.44 48.76 6.30
C GLU A 32 0.38 49.72 5.71
N GLY A 33 -0.50 50.28 6.53
CA GLY A 33 -1.48 51.31 6.18
C GLY A 33 -2.79 50.77 5.62
N HIS A 34 -3.13 49.51 5.87
CA HIS A 34 -4.47 48.98 5.59
C HIS A 34 -5.46 49.47 6.64
N GLU A 35 -6.71 49.70 6.22
CA GLU A 35 -7.81 49.82 7.16
C GLU A 35 -8.24 48.43 7.64
N VAL A 36 -8.07 48.14 8.92
CA VAL A 36 -8.37 46.82 9.50
C VAL A 36 -9.52 46.90 10.50
N THR A 37 -10.55 46.08 10.30
CA THR A 37 -11.67 45.90 11.24
C THR A 37 -11.55 44.53 11.90
N GLY A 38 -11.31 44.51 13.21
CA GLY A 38 -11.08 43.31 14.01
C GLY A 38 -12.33 42.82 14.75
N PHE A 39 -12.47 41.50 14.86
CA PHE A 39 -13.44 40.84 15.73
C PHE A 39 -12.76 39.72 16.53
N ASP A 40 -13.10 39.62 17.82
CA ASP A 40 -12.71 38.53 18.71
C ASP A 40 -13.82 38.36 19.76
N VAL A 41 -13.97 37.14 20.27
CA VAL A 41 -14.96 36.84 21.33
C VAL A 41 -14.55 37.40 22.69
N TRP A 42 -13.27 37.74 22.87
CA TRP A 42 -12.70 38.23 24.12
C TRP A 42 -12.52 39.75 24.10
N ALA A 43 -13.42 40.47 24.78
CA ALA A 43 -13.46 41.95 24.78
C ALA A 43 -12.10 42.64 25.06
N PRO A 44 -11.25 42.18 26.02
CA PRO A 44 -9.94 42.79 26.23
C PRO A 44 -9.00 42.77 25.01
N THR A 45 -9.13 41.80 24.09
CA THR A 45 -8.33 41.80 22.85
C THR A 45 -8.81 42.88 21.86
N LEU A 46 -10.11 43.15 21.82
CA LEU A 46 -10.68 44.23 21.02
C LEU A 46 -10.25 45.60 21.55
N GLU A 47 -10.30 45.81 22.86
CA GLU A 47 -9.82 47.04 23.50
C GLU A 47 -8.36 47.30 23.17
N ARG A 48 -7.52 46.26 23.30
CA ARG A 48 -6.10 46.32 22.94
C ARG A 48 -5.89 46.63 21.45
N PHE A 49 -6.72 46.07 20.56
CA PHE A 49 -6.60 46.30 19.12
C PHE A 49 -7.05 47.71 18.72
N SER A 50 -8.12 48.20 19.35
CA SER A 50 -8.57 49.59 19.19
C SER A 50 -7.51 50.58 19.66
N ALA A 51 -6.87 50.31 20.81
CA ALA A 51 -5.75 51.11 21.31
C ALA A 51 -4.53 51.10 20.36
N ALA A 52 -4.36 50.06 19.53
CA ALA A 52 -3.33 49.98 18.50
C ALA A 52 -3.71 50.69 17.18
N GLY A 53 -4.88 51.35 17.12
CA GLY A 53 -5.36 52.09 15.96
C GLY A 53 -6.27 51.30 15.01
N GLY A 54 -6.67 50.08 15.38
CA GLY A 54 -7.60 49.27 14.60
C GLY A 54 -9.08 49.64 14.85
N GLN A 55 -9.93 49.39 13.86
CA GLN A 55 -11.38 49.41 14.08
C GLN A 55 -11.83 48.07 14.67
N THR A 56 -12.90 48.06 15.46
CA THR A 56 -13.46 46.85 16.04
C THR A 56 -14.94 46.70 15.71
N ALA A 57 -15.40 45.46 15.63
CA ALA A 57 -16.81 45.11 15.46
C ALA A 57 -17.29 44.25 16.63
N THR A 58 -18.59 44.26 16.90
CA THR A 58 -19.19 43.46 17.98
C THR A 58 -19.71 42.11 17.50
N LYS A 59 -19.81 41.94 16.18
CA LYS A 59 -20.30 40.73 15.52
C LYS A 59 -19.41 40.34 14.33
N PRO A 60 -19.31 39.04 13.99
CA PRO A 60 -18.54 38.60 12.82
C PRO A 60 -19.04 39.22 11.51
N SER A 61 -20.36 39.28 11.29
CA SER A 61 -20.97 39.88 10.09
C SER A 61 -20.64 41.37 9.92
N GLU A 62 -20.65 42.13 11.02
CA GLU A 62 -20.28 43.55 11.03
C GLU A 62 -18.80 43.74 10.66
N ALA A 63 -17.92 42.85 11.14
CA ALA A 63 -16.49 42.94 10.88
C ALA A 63 -16.15 42.80 9.40
N VAL A 64 -16.89 41.94 8.68
CA VAL A 64 -16.61 41.61 7.28
C VAL A 64 -17.40 42.43 6.26
N ALA A 65 -18.42 43.17 6.70
CA ALA A 65 -19.28 43.94 5.81
C ALA A 65 -18.50 44.96 4.97
N GLY A 66 -18.62 44.86 3.65
CA GLY A 66 -17.91 45.76 2.72
C GLY A 66 -16.39 45.52 2.60
N LYS A 67 -15.83 44.49 3.25
CA LYS A 67 -14.39 44.20 3.25
C LYS A 67 -14.06 43.11 2.20
N PRO A 68 -13.22 43.39 1.20
CA PRO A 68 -12.87 42.42 0.15
C PRO A 68 -11.96 41.28 0.63
N TYR A 69 -11.28 41.45 1.77
CA TYR A 69 -10.45 40.42 2.40
C TYR A 69 -10.95 40.13 3.81
N CYS A 70 -11.03 38.86 4.15
CA CYS A 70 -11.27 38.39 5.50
C CYS A 70 -10.20 37.38 5.92
N VAL A 71 -9.43 37.72 6.96
CA VAL A 71 -8.47 36.82 7.59
C VAL A 71 -9.14 36.16 8.79
N CYS A 72 -9.18 34.83 8.82
CA CYS A 72 -9.68 34.05 9.94
C CYS A 72 -8.52 33.34 10.64
N MET A 73 -8.21 33.77 11.86
CA MET A 73 -7.10 33.31 12.69
C MET A 73 -7.58 32.95 14.11
N VAL A 74 -8.35 31.86 14.19
CA VAL A 74 -8.83 31.28 15.46
C VAL A 74 -8.11 29.95 15.77
N ALA A 75 -8.33 29.37 16.94
CA ALA A 75 -7.55 28.21 17.40
C ALA A 75 -8.01 26.87 16.82
N THR A 76 -9.32 26.67 16.60
CA THR A 76 -9.92 25.37 16.23
C THR A 76 -10.89 25.45 15.06
N ALA A 77 -11.10 24.32 14.38
CA ALA A 77 -12.10 24.21 13.30
C ALA A 77 -13.52 24.52 13.78
N GLN A 78 -13.86 24.19 15.04
CA GLN A 78 -15.17 24.51 15.63
C GLN A 78 -15.37 26.02 15.78
N GLN A 79 -14.30 26.75 16.13
CA GLN A 79 -14.35 28.22 16.17
C GLN A 79 -14.50 28.81 14.78
N VAL A 80 -13.82 28.26 13.78
CA VAL A 80 -13.98 28.66 12.36
C VAL A 80 -15.42 28.43 11.91
N GLN A 81 -15.98 27.26 12.20
CA GLN A 81 -17.36 26.90 11.84
C GLN A 81 -18.37 27.86 12.48
N SER A 82 -18.23 28.13 13.78
CA SER A 82 -19.10 29.04 14.51
C SER A 82 -19.03 30.46 13.95
N VAL A 83 -17.82 31.00 13.75
CA VAL A 83 -17.67 32.40 13.35
C VAL A 83 -18.04 32.66 11.89
N LEU A 84 -17.88 31.65 11.02
CA LEU A 84 -18.16 31.79 9.59
C LEU A 84 -19.59 31.38 9.20
N LEU A 85 -20.18 30.37 9.85
CA LEU A 85 -21.42 29.73 9.36
C LEU A 85 -22.51 29.58 10.44
N ASP A 86 -22.19 28.94 11.57
CA ASP A 86 -23.23 28.40 12.46
C ASP A 86 -23.56 29.30 13.66
N GLY A 87 -22.68 30.24 13.98
CA GLY A 87 -22.81 31.14 15.13
C GLY A 87 -23.79 32.30 14.89
N PRO A 88 -24.05 33.11 15.92
CA PRO A 88 -24.89 34.29 15.78
C PRO A 88 -24.23 35.31 14.84
N ASP A 89 -25.02 35.84 13.90
CA ASP A 89 -24.59 36.85 12.94
C ASP A 89 -23.28 36.46 12.21
N PRO A 90 -23.26 35.30 11.52
CA PRO A 90 -22.05 34.69 10.99
C PRO A 90 -21.42 35.53 9.87
N ALA A 91 -20.10 35.40 9.69
CA ALA A 91 -19.37 36.21 8.73
C ALA A 91 -19.66 35.86 7.27
N ALA A 92 -19.79 34.58 6.91
CA ALA A 92 -19.84 34.17 5.50
C ALA A 92 -21.02 34.79 4.72
N PRO A 93 -22.26 34.88 5.25
CA PRO A 93 -23.35 35.54 4.54
C PRO A 93 -23.14 37.06 4.31
N ALA A 94 -22.38 37.74 5.18
CA ALA A 94 -22.17 39.19 5.13
C ALA A 94 -20.94 39.62 4.30
N LEU A 95 -20.11 38.67 3.87
CA LEU A 95 -18.97 38.96 2.99
C LEU A 95 -19.43 39.55 1.65
N PRO A 96 -18.74 40.54 1.08
CA PRO A 96 -19.00 41.01 -0.28
C PRO A 96 -18.90 39.91 -1.33
N GLN A 97 -19.49 40.15 -2.50
CA GLN A 97 -19.37 39.23 -3.63
C GLN A 97 -17.89 39.09 -4.06
N GLU A 98 -17.47 37.86 -4.32
CA GLU A 98 -16.07 37.51 -4.69
C GLU A 98 -15.01 37.88 -3.64
N ALA A 99 -15.40 38.06 -2.36
CA ALA A 99 -14.46 38.33 -1.29
C ALA A 99 -13.47 37.16 -1.09
N VAL A 100 -12.24 37.48 -0.69
CA VAL A 100 -11.19 36.50 -0.39
C VAL A 100 -11.25 36.18 1.10
N LEU A 101 -11.47 34.91 1.42
CA LEU A 101 -11.44 34.39 2.78
C LEU A 101 -10.14 33.62 3.00
N LEU A 102 -9.21 34.20 3.76
CA LEU A 102 -7.95 33.58 4.15
C LEU A 102 -8.14 32.81 5.46
N LEU A 103 -8.16 31.48 5.38
CA LEU A 103 -8.21 30.63 6.55
C LEU A 103 -6.78 30.33 7.01
N CYS A 104 -6.34 31.00 8.08
CA CYS A 104 -4.96 30.91 8.58
C CYS A 104 -4.78 30.00 9.81
N SER A 105 -5.88 29.43 10.31
CA SER A 105 -5.89 28.50 11.43
C SER A 105 -5.29 27.14 11.06
N THR A 106 -4.56 26.51 11.99
CA THR A 106 -4.22 25.08 11.87
C THR A 106 -5.47 24.23 12.14
N VAL A 107 -6.04 23.67 11.08
CA VAL A 107 -7.26 22.85 11.10
C VAL A 107 -7.09 21.57 10.25
N PRO A 108 -7.95 20.57 10.42
CA PRO A 108 -7.96 19.39 9.54
C PRO A 108 -8.21 19.74 8.06
N CYS A 109 -7.52 19.06 7.15
CA CYS A 109 -7.68 19.23 5.70
C CYS A 109 -9.12 18.96 5.22
N ASP A 110 -9.75 17.92 5.75
CA ASP A 110 -11.13 17.53 5.42
C ASP A 110 -12.15 18.58 5.88
N TYR A 111 -11.89 19.25 7.01
CA TYR A 111 -12.71 20.36 7.46
C TYR A 111 -12.69 21.51 6.45
N VAL A 112 -11.52 21.90 5.93
CA VAL A 112 -11.46 23.01 4.95
C VAL A 112 -12.15 22.66 3.64
N GLN A 113 -12.00 21.41 3.19
CA GLN A 113 -12.73 20.89 2.03
C GLN A 113 -14.25 20.85 2.26
N SER A 114 -14.68 20.55 3.49
CA SER A 114 -16.10 20.60 3.88
C SER A 114 -16.61 22.04 3.91
N LEU A 115 -15.82 22.99 4.42
CA LEU A 115 -16.15 24.40 4.46
C LEU A 115 -16.42 24.94 3.04
N GLU A 116 -15.57 24.62 2.06
CA GLU A 116 -15.79 25.01 0.65
C GLU A 116 -17.16 24.53 0.13
N LYS A 117 -17.53 23.28 0.40
CA LYS A 117 -18.83 22.71 0.00
C LYS A 117 -20.00 23.38 0.72
N GLN A 118 -19.84 23.70 2.00
CA GLN A 118 -20.87 24.38 2.77
C GLN A 118 -21.10 25.81 2.28
N LEU A 119 -20.03 26.55 1.93
CA LEU A 119 -20.14 27.86 1.30
C LEU A 119 -20.94 27.80 0.00
N GLN A 120 -20.68 26.80 -0.85
CA GLN A 120 -21.46 26.57 -2.07
C GLN A 120 -22.93 26.26 -1.74
N ALA A 121 -23.19 25.41 -0.74
CA ALA A 121 -24.55 25.01 -0.35
C ALA A 121 -25.41 26.18 0.14
N ILE A 122 -24.82 27.20 0.78
CA ILE A 122 -25.53 28.42 1.21
C ILE A 122 -25.59 29.51 0.12
N GLY A 123 -25.25 29.17 -1.13
CA GLY A 123 -25.25 30.12 -2.26
C GLY A 123 -24.07 31.10 -2.27
N ARG A 124 -23.02 30.82 -1.49
CA ARG A 124 -21.78 31.62 -1.39
C ARG A 124 -20.57 30.96 -2.07
N GLY A 125 -20.80 30.26 -3.17
CA GLY A 125 -19.73 29.70 -4.02
C GLY A 125 -18.85 30.75 -4.69
N ASP A 126 -19.22 32.03 -4.60
CA ASP A 126 -18.43 33.18 -5.05
C ASP A 126 -17.26 33.52 -4.11
N ILE A 127 -17.30 33.11 -2.84
CA ILE A 127 -16.23 33.39 -1.87
C ILE A 127 -14.97 32.62 -2.28
N LEU A 128 -13.86 33.35 -2.40
CA LEU A 128 -12.56 32.79 -2.75
C LEU A 128 -11.85 32.33 -1.48
N LEU A 129 -12.14 31.09 -1.06
CA LEU A 129 -11.52 30.46 0.10
C LEU A 129 -10.06 30.10 -0.18
N VAL A 130 -9.14 30.59 0.65
CA VAL A 130 -7.72 30.24 0.62
C VAL A 130 -7.34 29.54 1.92
N ASP A 131 -6.97 28.27 1.82
CA ASP A 131 -6.41 27.49 2.91
C ASP A 131 -4.95 27.88 3.09
N CYS A 132 -4.65 28.76 4.05
CA CYS A 132 -3.33 29.36 4.23
C CYS A 132 -2.86 29.39 5.69
N PRO A 133 -2.75 28.22 6.37
CA PRO A 133 -2.16 28.16 7.70
C PRO A 133 -0.75 28.73 7.73
N VAL A 134 -0.32 29.14 8.93
CA VAL A 134 0.93 29.89 9.12
C VAL A 134 1.89 29.24 10.13
N SER A 135 3.16 29.63 10.07
CA SER A 135 4.21 29.28 11.03
C SER A 135 5.15 30.48 11.26
N GLY A 136 5.72 30.60 12.46
CA GLY A 136 6.67 31.68 12.79
C GLY A 136 6.47 32.37 14.14
N GLY A 137 5.36 32.12 14.82
CA GLY A 137 5.07 32.71 16.14
C GLY A 137 4.68 34.19 16.08
N ALA A 138 4.31 34.74 17.24
CA ALA A 138 3.75 36.10 17.35
C ALA A 138 4.73 37.20 16.93
N ALA A 139 6.05 36.98 17.10
CA ALA A 139 7.07 37.91 16.65
C ALA A 139 7.07 38.06 15.12
N ARG A 140 7.22 36.96 14.37
CA ARG A 140 7.20 36.99 12.89
C ARG A 140 5.83 37.43 12.35
N ALA A 141 4.75 37.18 13.08
CA ALA A 141 3.43 37.72 12.75
C ALA A 141 3.38 39.26 12.81
N ALA A 142 3.99 39.86 13.85
CA ALA A 142 4.05 41.31 14.04
C ALA A 142 4.99 42.02 13.05
N ASP A 143 5.92 41.28 12.46
CA ASP A 143 6.89 41.75 11.46
C ASP A 143 6.46 41.45 10.01
N GLY A 144 5.37 40.71 9.80
CA GLY A 144 4.92 40.31 8.47
C GLY A 144 5.85 39.33 7.75
N THR A 145 6.63 38.55 8.50
CA THR A 145 7.64 37.62 7.97
C THR A 145 7.26 36.16 8.20
N LEU A 146 5.97 35.84 8.24
CA LEU A 146 5.50 34.48 8.50
C LEU A 146 5.90 33.52 7.37
N SER A 147 5.99 32.25 7.70
CA SER A 147 5.91 31.18 6.71
C SER A 147 4.43 30.86 6.49
N ILE A 148 3.92 31.02 5.27
CA ILE A 148 2.52 30.79 4.93
C ILE A 148 2.42 29.66 3.91
N MET A 149 1.55 28.69 4.16
CA MET A 149 1.34 27.51 3.30
C MET A 149 -0.03 27.63 2.63
N ALA A 150 -0.10 28.22 1.44
CA ALA A 150 -1.36 28.55 0.76
C ALA A 150 -1.74 27.52 -0.31
N GLY A 151 -2.87 26.84 -0.12
CA GLY A 151 -3.50 25.95 -1.10
C GLY A 151 -4.91 26.43 -1.47
N SER A 152 -5.17 26.65 -2.75
CA SER A 152 -6.51 26.98 -3.27
C SER A 152 -6.54 26.86 -4.80
N SER A 153 -7.67 27.26 -5.41
CA SER A 153 -7.76 27.50 -6.84
C SER A 153 -6.82 28.62 -7.29
N TYR A 154 -6.40 28.59 -8.55
CA TYR A 154 -5.50 29.60 -9.11
C TYR A 154 -6.06 31.02 -9.00
N SER A 155 -7.36 31.21 -9.28
CA SER A 155 -8.03 32.51 -9.20
C SER A 155 -8.05 33.07 -7.78
N ALA A 156 -8.32 32.22 -6.78
CA ALA A 156 -8.29 32.61 -5.38
C ALA A 156 -6.87 33.01 -4.93
N ILE A 157 -5.85 32.23 -5.31
CA ILE A 157 -4.44 32.56 -5.02
C ILE A 157 -4.04 33.89 -5.66
N VAL A 158 -4.39 34.13 -6.93
CA VAL A 158 -4.07 35.40 -7.62
C VAL A 158 -4.70 36.59 -6.90
N LYS A 159 -5.98 36.51 -6.51
CA LYS A 159 -6.64 37.61 -5.77
C LYS A 159 -6.07 37.76 -4.35
N ALA A 160 -5.66 36.68 -3.69
CA ALA A 160 -5.11 36.71 -2.33
C ALA A 160 -3.63 37.13 -2.26
N HIS A 161 -2.87 36.95 -3.34
CA HIS A 161 -1.42 37.12 -3.40
C HIS A 161 -0.92 38.47 -2.86
N PRO A 162 -1.56 39.64 -3.14
CA PRO A 162 -1.11 40.90 -2.58
C PRO A 162 -1.12 40.92 -1.06
N LEU A 163 -2.18 40.42 -0.41
CA LEU A 163 -2.27 40.39 1.04
C LEU A 163 -1.37 39.31 1.66
N LEU A 164 -1.27 38.15 1.01
CA LEU A 164 -0.35 37.08 1.44
C LEU A 164 1.11 37.57 1.46
N ASN A 165 1.54 38.33 0.45
CA ASN A 165 2.88 38.91 0.39
C ASN A 165 3.18 39.94 1.49
N LYS A 166 2.16 40.61 2.04
CA LYS A 166 2.35 41.55 3.15
C LYS A 166 2.51 40.83 4.49
N LEU A 167 1.98 39.61 4.60
CA LEU A 167 1.98 38.82 5.83
C LEU A 167 3.11 37.78 5.88
N ALA A 168 3.70 37.43 4.74
CA ALA A 168 4.72 36.42 4.61
C ALA A 168 6.11 37.00 4.29
N ASP A 169 7.15 36.31 4.75
CA ASP A 169 8.47 36.49 4.14
C ASP A 169 8.38 36.04 2.66
N PRO A 170 8.89 36.82 1.69
CA PRO A 170 8.78 36.50 0.26
C PRO A 170 9.35 35.13 -0.12
N LYS A 171 10.34 34.63 0.62
CA LYS A 171 10.93 33.29 0.40
C LYS A 171 10.14 32.18 1.09
N LYS A 172 9.22 32.52 1.99
CA LYS A 172 8.46 31.59 2.84
C LYS A 172 6.95 31.66 2.59
N LEU A 173 6.54 32.23 1.46
CA LEU A 173 5.20 32.07 0.91
C LEU A 173 5.17 30.83 0.01
N TYR A 174 4.69 29.72 0.58
CA TYR A 174 4.60 28.44 -0.10
C TYR A 174 3.23 28.29 -0.77
N ILE A 175 3.19 28.34 -2.10
CA ILE A 175 1.99 27.97 -2.85
C ILE A 175 1.98 26.45 -3.01
N VAL A 176 1.05 25.80 -2.32
CA VAL A 176 0.96 24.33 -2.22
C VAL A 176 0.01 23.81 -3.28
N LYS A 177 0.50 22.91 -4.13
CA LYS A 177 -0.33 22.25 -5.15
C LYS A 177 -1.30 21.27 -4.49
N GLY A 178 -2.50 21.15 -5.04
CA GLY A 178 -3.55 20.24 -4.55
C GLY A 178 -4.88 20.91 -4.21
N GLY A 179 -4.98 22.24 -4.37
CA GLY A 179 -6.21 22.99 -4.12
C GLY A 179 -6.50 23.20 -2.63
N VAL A 180 -7.78 23.37 -2.29
CA VAL A 180 -8.22 23.58 -0.90
C VAL A 180 -7.91 22.33 -0.06
N GLY A 181 -7.27 22.56 1.10
CA GLY A 181 -6.80 21.52 2.01
C GLY A 181 -5.31 21.19 1.85
N ALA A 182 -4.65 21.61 0.75
CA ALA A 182 -3.23 21.35 0.54
C ALA A 182 -2.34 22.14 1.52
N GLY A 183 -2.72 23.38 1.85
CA GLY A 183 -2.02 24.20 2.85
C GLY A 183 -2.08 23.57 4.25
N SER A 184 -3.27 23.11 4.64
CA SER A 184 -3.53 22.37 5.88
C SER A 184 -2.72 21.07 5.95
N ASN A 185 -2.63 20.29 4.86
CA ASN A 185 -1.77 19.10 4.81
C ASN A 185 -0.28 19.44 5.00
N MET A 186 0.21 20.48 4.32
CA MET A 186 1.60 20.91 4.46
C MET A 186 1.91 21.38 5.88
N LYS A 187 1.01 22.17 6.49
CA LYS A 187 1.13 22.59 7.89
C LYS A 187 1.11 21.39 8.84
N MET A 188 0.21 20.44 8.63
CA MET A 188 0.11 19.25 9.47
C MET A 188 1.41 18.44 9.45
N VAL A 189 1.99 18.20 8.27
CA VAL A 189 3.26 17.48 8.16
C VAL A 189 4.40 18.23 8.85
N HIS A 190 4.45 19.56 8.74
CA HIS A 190 5.37 20.39 9.51
C HIS A 190 5.15 20.23 11.03
N GLN A 191 3.91 20.12 11.50
CA GLN A 191 3.59 19.94 12.92
C GLN A 191 4.02 18.57 13.47
N VAL A 192 4.27 17.53 12.65
CA VAL A 192 4.88 16.25 13.09
C VAL A 192 6.20 16.51 13.84
N LEU A 193 7.05 17.34 13.24
CA LEU A 193 8.34 17.70 13.83
C LEU A 193 8.15 18.49 15.13
N ALA A 194 7.22 19.46 15.15
CA ALA A 194 6.92 20.22 16.36
C ALA A 194 6.45 19.30 17.51
N ALA A 195 5.52 18.38 17.24
CA ALA A 195 4.98 17.44 18.21
C ALA A 195 6.08 16.51 18.78
N CYS A 196 6.93 15.95 17.92
CA CYS A 196 8.00 15.10 18.42
C CYS A 196 9.07 15.91 19.16
N GLN A 197 9.49 17.06 18.63
CA GLN A 197 10.64 17.81 19.16
C GLN A 197 10.33 18.56 20.47
N ILE A 198 9.10 19.07 20.66
CA ILE A 198 8.68 19.66 21.95
C ILE A 198 8.79 18.62 23.07
N LEU A 199 8.25 17.42 22.84
CA LEU A 199 8.32 16.35 23.82
C LEU A 199 9.75 15.83 23.98
N ALA A 200 10.52 15.71 22.89
CA ALA A 200 11.92 15.31 22.92
C ALA A 200 12.77 16.25 23.78
N ALA A 201 12.49 17.56 23.76
CA ALA A 201 13.18 18.52 24.62
C ALA A 201 12.90 18.25 26.10
N SER A 202 11.64 18.01 26.46
CA SER A 202 11.26 17.63 27.82
C SER A 202 11.85 16.29 28.25
N GLU A 203 11.88 15.30 27.36
CA GLU A 203 12.46 13.98 27.60
C GLU A 203 13.97 14.06 27.82
N ALA A 204 14.68 14.82 26.97
CA ALA A 204 16.12 15.02 27.08
C ALA A 204 16.51 15.76 28.38
N MET A 205 15.80 16.83 28.74
CA MET A 205 16.06 17.57 29.98
C MET A 205 15.68 16.75 31.22
N GLY A 206 14.59 15.98 31.15
CA GLY A 206 14.24 15.03 32.20
C GLY A 206 15.29 13.93 32.37
N PHE A 207 15.80 13.38 31.27
CA PHE A 207 16.87 12.38 31.32
C PHE A 207 18.18 12.96 31.88
N ALA A 208 18.54 14.17 31.48
CA ALA A 208 19.67 14.90 32.04
C ALA A 208 19.53 15.10 33.56
N HIS A 209 18.33 15.42 34.04
CA HIS A 209 18.04 15.52 35.47
C HIS A 209 18.29 14.19 36.20
N HIS A 210 17.78 13.07 35.67
CA HIS A 210 18.00 11.73 36.25
C HIS A 210 19.47 11.29 36.23
N LEU A 211 20.22 11.70 35.21
CA LEU A 211 21.67 11.47 35.13
C LEU A 211 22.47 12.32 36.14
N GLY A 212 21.82 13.30 36.77
CA GLY A 212 22.44 14.26 37.68
C GLY A 212 23.31 15.28 36.94
N LEU A 213 22.93 15.67 35.72
CA LEU A 213 23.59 16.75 34.98
C LEU A 213 23.05 18.12 35.40
N ASP A 214 23.89 19.15 35.27
CA ASP A 214 23.45 20.55 35.35
C ASP A 214 22.57 20.88 34.14
N LEU A 215 21.31 21.20 34.40
CA LEU A 215 20.31 21.46 33.37
C LEU A 215 20.61 22.74 32.58
N ALA A 216 21.14 23.78 33.20
CA ALA A 216 21.48 25.01 32.50
C ALA A 216 22.64 24.80 31.53
N LYS A 217 23.70 24.10 31.98
CA LYS A 217 24.85 23.76 31.11
C LYS A 217 24.46 22.79 29.99
N THR A 218 23.62 21.79 30.31
CA THR A 218 23.10 20.84 29.32
C THR A 218 22.27 21.56 28.26
N GLN A 219 21.40 22.47 28.69
CA GLN A 219 20.61 23.31 27.81
C GLN A 219 21.51 24.12 26.87
N GLU A 220 22.49 24.83 27.43
CA GLU A 220 23.41 25.66 26.66
C GLU A 220 24.22 24.84 25.65
N HIS A 221 24.67 23.65 26.02
CA HIS A 221 25.43 22.77 25.13
C HIS A 221 24.60 22.27 23.93
N ILE A 222 23.35 21.86 24.16
CA ILE A 222 22.47 21.33 23.10
C ILE A 222 21.91 22.46 22.23
N ALA A 223 21.65 23.65 22.80
CA ALA A 223 21.11 24.80 22.08
C ALA A 223 22.13 25.49 21.15
N ARG A 224 23.41 25.11 21.21
CA ARG A 224 24.44 25.61 20.28
C ARG A 224 24.18 25.13 18.85
N PRO A 225 24.30 26.00 17.83
CA PRO A 225 24.11 25.62 16.44
C PRO A 225 25.03 24.48 15.95
N GLU A 226 26.21 24.34 16.56
CA GLU A 226 27.20 23.31 16.23
C GLU A 226 26.85 21.94 16.82
N SER A 227 25.89 21.87 17.75
CA SER A 227 25.49 20.62 18.37
C SER A 227 24.76 19.72 17.37
N GLU A 228 25.18 18.46 17.28
CA GLU A 228 24.50 17.47 16.44
C GLU A 228 23.08 17.13 16.93
N ALA A 229 22.75 17.47 18.17
CA ALA A 229 21.40 17.33 18.76
C ALA A 229 20.57 18.62 18.68
N TRP A 230 21.11 19.70 18.11
CA TRP A 230 20.40 20.98 18.00
C TRP A 230 19.07 20.82 17.26
N ASN A 231 18.02 21.42 17.81
CA ASN A 231 16.73 21.59 17.16
C ASN A 231 16.01 22.82 17.70
N PHE A 232 15.19 23.44 16.85
CA PHE A 232 14.52 24.71 17.12
C PHE A 232 13.61 24.66 18.35
N MET A 233 12.88 23.55 18.54
CA MET A 233 11.97 23.40 19.68
C MET A 233 12.74 23.31 20.99
N PHE A 234 13.85 22.57 21.03
CA PHE A 234 14.71 22.50 22.21
C PHE A 234 15.24 23.88 22.58
N GLU A 235 15.88 24.59 21.64
CA GLU A 235 16.43 25.94 21.86
C GLU A 235 15.37 26.89 22.41
N HIS A 236 14.16 26.85 21.87
CA HIS A 236 13.11 27.76 22.28
C HIS A 236 12.40 27.35 23.58
N ARG A 237 12.31 26.06 23.94
CA ARG A 237 11.53 25.59 25.12
C ARG A 237 12.39 25.41 26.36
N SER A 238 13.60 24.91 26.19
CA SER A 238 14.49 24.59 27.30
C SER A 238 14.80 25.78 28.22
N PRO A 239 14.90 27.06 27.78
CA PRO A 239 15.07 28.18 28.70
C PRO A 239 13.88 28.35 29.65
N ARG A 240 12.65 28.17 29.15
CA ARG A 240 11.43 28.27 29.97
C ARG A 240 11.29 27.12 30.97
N MET A 241 11.91 25.98 30.72
CA MET A 241 11.99 24.90 31.70
C MET A 241 12.76 25.32 32.96
N LEU A 242 13.64 26.33 32.85
CA LEU A 242 14.47 26.85 33.94
C LEU A 242 13.86 28.08 34.63
N THR A 243 12.78 28.65 34.10
CA THR A 243 12.13 29.89 34.60
C THR A 243 10.67 29.65 35.03
N GLU A 244 10.42 28.50 35.67
CA GLU A 244 9.06 28.10 36.11
C GLU A 244 8.02 28.18 34.98
N PHE A 245 8.44 27.87 33.76
CA PHE A 245 7.59 27.82 32.56
C PHE A 245 7.02 29.18 32.12
N GLN A 246 7.67 30.28 32.53
CA GLN A 246 7.25 31.65 32.17
C GLN A 246 8.22 32.33 31.19
N PRO A 247 7.72 33.23 30.32
CA PRO A 247 6.29 33.50 30.06
C PRO A 247 5.63 32.36 29.29
N VAL A 248 4.30 32.19 29.44
CA VAL A 248 3.55 31.22 28.63
C VAL A 248 3.55 31.67 27.16
N ALA A 249 4.35 31.00 26.34
CA ALA A 249 4.48 31.28 24.91
C ALA A 249 3.53 30.42 24.07
N SER A 250 3.31 29.17 24.49
CA SER A 250 2.42 28.22 23.80
C SER A 250 1.89 27.20 24.80
N ALA A 251 0.58 27.05 24.91
CA ALA A 251 -0.03 26.14 25.88
C ALA A 251 0.03 24.68 25.42
N VAL A 252 0.12 23.72 26.36
CA VAL A 252 0.12 22.26 26.07
C VAL A 252 -1.11 21.86 25.23
N GLN A 253 -2.28 22.44 25.50
CA GLN A 253 -3.50 22.12 24.73
C GLN A 253 -3.38 22.45 23.23
N ILE A 254 -2.53 23.42 22.85
CA ILE A 254 -2.33 23.80 21.44
C ILE A 254 -1.58 22.70 20.70
N ILE A 255 -0.47 22.22 21.27
CA ILE A 255 0.27 21.12 20.64
C ILE A 255 -0.51 19.81 20.69
N MET A 256 -1.30 19.57 21.76
CA MET A 256 -2.20 18.41 21.80
C MET A 256 -3.24 18.45 20.68
N LYS A 257 -3.87 19.62 20.44
CA LYS A 257 -4.80 19.82 19.32
C LYS A 257 -4.13 19.54 17.97
N ASP A 258 -2.97 20.14 17.70
CA ASP A 258 -2.25 19.93 16.44
C ASP A 258 -1.83 18.46 16.27
N THR A 259 -1.36 17.82 17.34
CA THR A 259 -1.00 16.40 17.34
C THR A 259 -2.20 15.50 17.04
N SER A 260 -3.38 15.83 17.59
CA SER A 260 -4.62 15.12 17.32
C SER A 260 -5.04 15.22 15.85
N ILE A 261 -4.78 16.36 15.19
CA ILE A 261 -5.02 16.52 13.74
C ILE A 261 -4.13 15.55 12.96
N ILE A 262 -2.85 15.46 13.30
CA ILE A 262 -1.89 14.57 12.64
C ILE A 262 -2.33 13.10 12.77
N THR A 263 -2.64 12.63 13.98
CA THR A 263 -3.00 11.23 14.22
C THR A 263 -4.37 10.89 13.63
N ALA A 264 -5.33 11.81 13.66
CA ALA A 264 -6.63 11.63 13.02
C ALA A 264 -6.50 11.52 11.50
N GLU A 265 -5.71 12.39 10.87
CA GLU A 265 -5.45 12.33 9.43
C GLU A 265 -4.64 11.09 9.05
N GLY A 266 -3.67 10.68 9.88
CA GLY A 266 -2.94 9.43 9.72
C GLY A 266 -3.89 8.24 9.67
N ARG A 267 -4.82 8.12 10.62
CA ARG A 267 -5.87 7.09 10.62
C ARG A 267 -6.75 7.18 9.37
N ARG A 268 -7.20 8.38 8.99
CA ARG A 268 -8.05 8.61 7.81
C ARG A 268 -7.37 8.19 6.51
N LYS A 269 -6.09 8.51 6.36
CA LYS A 269 -5.25 8.22 5.19
C LYS A 269 -4.56 6.87 5.26
N ARG A 270 -4.78 6.10 6.32
CA ARG A 270 -4.12 4.81 6.58
C ARG A 270 -2.59 4.91 6.62
N PHE A 271 -2.09 6.03 7.12
CA PHE A 271 -0.68 6.26 7.40
C PHE A 271 -0.41 6.03 8.89
N THR A 272 0.63 5.26 9.21
CA THR A 272 0.97 4.93 10.60
C THR A 272 1.81 6.04 11.21
N THR A 273 1.30 6.75 12.22
CA THR A 273 2.03 7.77 12.96
C THR A 273 2.76 7.15 14.17
N LEU A 274 3.89 6.47 13.93
CA LEU A 274 4.65 5.71 14.92
C LEU A 274 5.26 6.59 16.03
N MET A 275 5.83 7.74 15.68
CA MET A 275 6.42 8.70 16.62
C MET A 275 5.36 9.64 17.18
N THR A 276 4.56 10.26 16.31
CA THR A 276 3.54 11.24 16.73
C THR A 276 2.46 10.60 17.60
N GLY A 277 2.13 9.32 17.36
CA GLY A 277 1.18 8.59 18.20
C GLY A 277 1.64 8.45 19.65
N VAL A 278 2.94 8.26 19.88
CA VAL A 278 3.52 8.24 21.24
C VAL A 278 3.51 9.64 21.86
N ALA A 279 3.84 10.67 21.06
CA ALA A 279 3.76 12.06 21.53
C ALA A 279 2.34 12.45 21.96
N GLU A 280 1.32 12.05 21.18
CA GLU A 280 -0.10 12.26 21.50
C GLU A 280 -0.47 11.69 22.87
N GLN A 281 -0.05 10.47 23.18
CA GLN A 281 -0.35 9.83 24.47
C GLN A 281 0.34 10.53 25.65
N ALA A 282 1.57 11.01 25.46
CA ALA A 282 2.27 11.78 26.49
C ALA A 282 1.59 13.13 26.74
N TYR A 283 1.17 13.83 25.68
CA TYR A 283 0.40 15.07 25.80
C TYR A 283 -0.95 14.83 26.46
N PHE A 284 -1.65 13.76 26.10
CA PHE A 284 -2.92 13.39 26.74
C PHE A 284 -2.73 13.10 28.24
N THR A 285 -1.62 12.46 28.62
CA THR A 285 -1.24 12.25 30.03
C THR A 285 -1.02 13.57 30.76
N ALA A 286 -0.35 14.55 30.13
CA ALA A 286 -0.17 15.89 30.69
C ALA A 286 -1.49 16.65 30.86
N MET A 287 -2.41 16.52 29.89
CA MET A 287 -3.76 17.09 30.00
C MET A 287 -4.50 16.51 31.21
N GLY A 288 -4.43 15.19 31.42
CA GLY A 288 -5.02 14.52 32.60
C GLY A 288 -4.41 14.95 33.94
N LYS A 289 -3.19 15.51 33.94
CA LYS A 289 -2.53 16.10 35.11
C LYS A 289 -2.87 17.59 35.31
N GLY A 290 -3.71 18.17 34.47
CA GLY A 290 -4.13 19.58 34.57
C GLY A 290 -3.17 20.58 33.91
N TYR A 291 -2.22 20.13 33.09
CA TYR A 291 -1.20 21.01 32.49
C TYR A 291 -1.67 21.71 31.21
N ALA A 292 -2.97 21.68 30.91
CA ALA A 292 -3.53 22.10 29.62
C ALA A 292 -3.20 23.55 29.24
N LEU A 293 -3.28 24.45 30.21
CA LEU A 293 -3.06 25.89 30.03
C LEU A 293 -1.61 26.32 30.31
N ASP A 294 -0.79 25.42 30.86
CA ASP A 294 0.61 25.69 31.14
C ASP A 294 1.42 25.73 29.83
N ASP A 295 2.57 26.39 29.86
CA ASP A 295 3.48 26.41 28.70
C ASP A 295 3.90 25.00 28.30
N ASP A 296 4.11 24.77 27.01
CA ASP A 296 4.52 23.48 26.46
C ASP A 296 5.89 23.02 26.98
N SER A 297 6.75 23.92 27.47
CA SER A 297 7.98 23.57 28.19
C SER A 297 7.73 22.82 29.51
N SER A 298 6.55 22.99 30.12
CA SER A 298 6.20 22.39 31.40
C SER A 298 6.03 20.87 31.37
N LEU A 299 6.02 20.28 30.17
CA LEU A 299 5.99 18.84 29.93
C LEU A 299 7.21 18.11 30.52
N VAL A 300 8.30 18.81 30.81
CA VAL A 300 9.45 18.26 31.54
C VAL A 300 9.04 17.63 32.89
N ARG A 301 7.93 18.11 33.49
CA ARG A 301 7.34 17.54 34.71
C ARG A 301 6.86 16.09 34.56
N LEU A 302 6.61 15.61 33.34
CA LEU A 302 6.30 14.20 33.09
C LEU A 302 7.51 13.28 33.39
N TYR A 303 8.71 13.84 33.30
CA TYR A 303 9.97 13.12 33.42
C TYR A 303 10.64 13.34 34.78
N THR A 304 10.42 14.48 35.43
CA THR A 304 11.11 14.86 36.68
C THR A 304 10.28 14.63 37.95
N GLU A 305 9.11 13.97 37.85
CA GLU A 305 8.16 13.81 38.97
C GLU A 305 7.78 15.15 39.65
N GLY A 306 7.88 16.27 38.92
CA GLY A 306 7.62 17.62 39.45
C GLY A 306 8.80 18.27 40.20
N LYS A 307 9.99 17.65 40.24
CA LYS A 307 11.18 18.12 40.97
C LYS A 307 12.25 18.77 40.07
N ALA A 308 11.84 19.62 39.14
CA ALA A 308 12.74 20.13 38.08
C ALA A 308 13.95 20.98 38.55
N ASN A 309 14.03 21.37 39.83
CA ASN A 309 14.99 22.37 40.33
C ASN A 309 15.98 21.84 41.39
N ALA A 310 16.73 20.78 41.08
CA ALA A 310 17.90 20.41 41.88
C ALA A 310 19.19 20.81 41.15
N PRO A 311 20.06 21.67 41.71
CA PRO A 311 21.35 21.96 41.11
C PRO A 311 22.21 20.69 41.09
N GLY A 312 22.69 20.32 39.90
CA GLY A 312 23.63 19.22 39.70
C GLY A 312 25.06 19.57 40.16
N PRO A 313 25.98 18.61 40.16
CA PRO A 313 27.40 18.84 40.42
C PRO A 313 28.01 19.83 39.41
N THR A 314 29.02 20.59 39.86
CA THR A 314 29.61 21.71 39.12
C THR A 314 30.35 21.29 37.84
N GLU A 315 30.88 20.05 37.78
CA GLU A 315 31.56 19.50 36.60
C GLU A 315 30.60 18.68 35.74
N MET A 316 30.64 18.94 34.43
CA MET A 316 29.77 18.28 33.46
C MET A 316 30.41 16.96 33.03
N ASP A 317 29.73 15.84 33.31
CA ASP A 317 30.15 14.52 32.86
C ASP A 317 29.86 14.37 31.37
N GLU A 318 30.91 14.48 30.54
CA GLU A 318 30.81 14.42 29.08
C GLU A 318 30.21 13.10 28.58
N LYS A 319 30.42 11.98 29.29
CA LYS A 319 29.87 10.69 28.89
C LYS A 319 28.35 10.66 29.09
N LYS A 320 27.87 11.20 30.21
CA LYS A 320 26.44 11.34 30.47
C LYS A 320 25.78 12.31 29.51
N LEU A 321 26.44 13.43 29.20
CA LEU A 321 25.95 14.39 28.22
C LEU A 321 25.81 13.76 26.82
N ALA A 322 26.78 12.92 26.42
CA ALA A 322 26.72 12.19 25.16
C ALA A 322 25.47 11.29 25.05
N LEU A 323 25.02 10.68 26.15
CA LEU A 323 23.77 9.89 26.16
C LEU A 323 22.54 10.75 25.86
N VAL A 324 22.48 11.98 26.39
CA VAL A 324 21.38 12.92 26.12
C VAL A 324 21.40 13.37 24.65
N VAL A 325 22.59 13.60 24.11
CA VAL A 325 22.80 13.94 22.69
C VAL A 325 22.36 12.79 21.78
N ASP A 326 22.78 11.56 22.08
CA ASP A 326 22.43 10.37 21.29
C ASP A 326 20.92 10.06 21.35
N LEU A 327 20.28 10.27 22.51
CA LEU A 327 18.82 10.20 22.68
C LEU A 327 18.12 11.14 21.70
N LEU A 328 18.49 12.42 21.70
CA LEU A 328 17.90 13.43 20.82
C LEU A 328 18.13 13.08 19.35
N LYS A 329 19.35 12.71 18.96
CA LYS A 329 19.67 12.36 17.57
C LYS A 329 18.79 11.23 17.03
N GLY A 330 18.55 10.19 17.82
CA GLY A 330 17.67 9.08 17.45
C GLY A 330 16.21 9.51 17.25
N ILE A 331 15.67 10.30 18.19
CA ILE A 331 14.29 10.82 18.11
C ILE A 331 14.12 11.77 16.91
N LEU A 332 15.09 12.67 16.70
CA LEU A 332 15.09 13.62 15.59
C LEU A 332 15.15 12.90 14.23
N LEU A 333 15.91 11.82 14.12
CA LEU A 333 15.99 11.04 12.88
C LEU A 333 14.65 10.38 12.56
N CYS A 334 14.04 9.71 13.55
CA CYS A 334 12.78 9.00 13.34
C CYS A 334 11.60 9.97 13.11
N SER A 335 11.58 11.12 13.78
CA SER A 335 10.55 12.15 13.55
C SER A 335 10.69 12.84 12.19
N ALA A 336 11.92 13.09 11.73
CA ALA A 336 12.19 13.56 10.37
C ALA A 336 11.72 12.53 9.31
N ALA A 337 12.02 11.26 9.54
CA ALA A 337 11.57 10.17 8.68
C ALA A 337 10.04 10.08 8.63
N GLU A 338 9.35 10.15 9.76
CA GLU A 338 7.88 10.13 9.81
C GLU A 338 7.27 11.31 9.07
N SER A 339 7.75 12.53 9.31
CA SER A 339 7.24 13.74 8.67
C SER A 339 7.38 13.67 7.14
N LEU A 340 8.57 13.36 6.63
CA LEU A 340 8.81 13.25 5.19
C LEU A 340 8.05 12.08 4.56
N SER A 341 7.93 10.94 5.25
CA SER A 341 7.13 9.81 4.79
C SER A 341 5.65 10.17 4.71
N PHE A 342 5.14 10.96 5.65
CA PHE A 342 3.74 11.40 5.63
C PHE A 342 3.50 12.41 4.50
N ALA A 343 4.42 13.36 4.27
CA ALA A 343 4.36 14.24 3.10
C ALA A 343 4.33 13.46 1.79
N HIS A 344 5.18 12.44 1.66
CA HIS A 344 5.22 11.58 0.49
C HIS A 344 3.89 10.86 0.27
N HIS A 345 3.32 10.30 1.34
CA HIS A 345 2.03 9.61 1.33
C HIS A 345 0.86 10.52 0.93
N LEU A 346 0.93 11.82 1.26
CA LEU A 346 -0.07 12.82 0.90
C LEU A 346 0.14 13.43 -0.50
N GLY A 347 1.21 13.06 -1.21
CA GLY A 347 1.54 13.61 -2.52
C GLY A 347 2.04 15.05 -2.49
N LEU A 348 2.58 15.50 -1.36
CA LEU A 348 3.18 16.83 -1.24
C LEU A 348 4.57 16.88 -1.90
N ASP A 349 4.98 18.08 -2.32
CA ASP A 349 6.33 18.32 -2.81
C ASP A 349 7.33 18.21 -1.67
N LEU A 350 8.13 17.14 -1.67
CA LEU A 350 9.08 16.85 -0.60
C LEU A 350 10.18 17.92 -0.47
N ASP A 351 10.59 18.55 -1.57
CA ASP A 351 11.63 19.59 -1.53
C ASP A 351 11.05 20.85 -0.88
N GLN A 352 9.81 21.21 -1.23
CA GLN A 352 9.09 22.32 -0.59
C GLN A 352 8.83 22.08 0.90
N VAL A 353 8.48 20.84 1.28
CA VAL A 353 8.27 20.45 2.68
C VAL A 353 9.59 20.53 3.46
N LEU A 354 10.69 20.04 2.89
CA LEU A 354 12.00 20.11 3.53
C LEU A 354 12.44 21.55 3.75
N ASP A 355 12.30 22.40 2.73
CA ASP A 355 12.60 23.83 2.82
C ASP A 355 11.83 24.51 3.96
N LEU A 356 10.51 24.33 4.01
CA LEU A 356 9.66 24.82 5.09
C LEU A 356 10.15 24.32 6.46
N CYS A 357 10.45 23.03 6.59
CA CYS A 357 10.79 22.44 7.88
C CYS A 357 12.18 22.88 8.37
N VAL A 358 13.14 23.09 7.46
CA VAL A 358 14.49 23.56 7.81
C VAL A 358 14.50 25.04 8.24
N ASP A 359 13.56 25.84 7.75
CA ASP A 359 13.51 27.30 7.99
C ASP A 359 12.43 27.75 8.98
N ALA A 360 11.80 26.80 9.68
CA ALA A 360 10.73 27.03 10.63
C ALA A 360 10.86 26.14 11.88
N ALA A 361 9.71 25.89 12.51
CA ALA A 361 9.62 25.27 13.83
C ALA A 361 10.07 23.80 13.87
N GLY A 362 10.23 23.15 12.71
CA GLY A 362 10.72 21.77 12.59
C GLY A 362 12.24 21.62 12.46
N SER A 363 13.00 22.73 12.43
CA SER A 363 14.42 22.71 12.07
C SER A 363 15.26 21.93 13.09
N SER A 364 16.16 21.08 12.59
CA SER A 364 17.15 20.38 13.41
C SER A 364 18.42 20.08 12.64
N ALA A 365 19.53 19.87 13.35
CA ALA A 365 20.81 19.48 12.75
C ALA A 365 20.67 18.15 11.98
N VAL A 366 19.91 17.21 12.55
CA VAL A 366 19.62 15.90 11.94
C VAL A 366 18.78 16.05 10.67
N LEU A 367 17.73 16.88 10.66
CA LEU A 367 16.92 17.10 9.45
C LEU A 367 17.75 17.76 8.34
N LYS A 368 18.56 18.77 8.66
CA LYS A 368 19.45 19.43 7.70
C LYS A 368 20.46 18.45 7.08
N LYS A 369 21.02 17.56 7.90
CA LYS A 369 22.04 16.58 7.47
C LYS A 369 21.44 15.41 6.69
N PHE A 370 20.34 14.83 7.16
CA PHE A 370 19.81 13.57 6.62
C PHE A 370 18.52 13.72 5.81
N GLY A 371 17.83 14.87 5.86
CA GLY A 371 16.61 15.13 5.09
C GLY A 371 16.73 14.80 3.60
N PRO A 372 17.79 15.26 2.89
CA PRO A 372 17.99 14.91 1.48
C PRO A 372 18.13 13.39 1.24
N THR A 373 18.83 12.68 2.14
CA THR A 373 18.99 11.22 2.09
C THR A 373 17.66 10.50 2.31
N LEU A 374 16.83 10.98 3.24
CA LEU A 374 15.48 10.44 3.49
C LEU A 374 14.57 10.64 2.27
N ILE A 375 14.59 11.82 1.64
CA ILE A 375 13.84 12.10 0.40
C ILE A 375 14.30 11.19 -0.73
N LYS A 376 15.61 11.00 -0.89
CA LYS A 376 16.16 10.08 -1.90
C LYS A 376 15.68 8.65 -1.65
N GLY A 377 15.61 8.21 -0.39
CA GLY A 377 15.02 6.93 0.00
C GLY A 377 13.54 6.81 -0.35
N LEU A 378 12.74 7.86 -0.11
CA LEU A 378 11.31 7.90 -0.43
C LEU A 378 11.03 7.91 -1.94
N ARG A 379 11.88 8.57 -2.73
CA ARG A 379 11.76 8.62 -4.20
C ARG A 379 12.22 7.32 -4.88
N ALA A 380 13.03 6.49 -4.20
CA ALA A 380 13.54 5.24 -4.72
C ALA A 380 12.47 4.13 -4.70
N LYS A 381 11.67 4.02 -5.76
CA LYS A 381 10.62 2.98 -5.92
C LYS A 381 11.22 1.57 -5.91
N GLY A 382 10.81 0.71 -4.96
CA GLY A 382 11.07 -0.75 -4.96
C GLY A 382 12.50 -1.23 -4.72
N GLU A 383 13.52 -0.44 -5.06
CA GLU A 383 14.96 -0.75 -4.89
C GLU A 383 15.51 -0.39 -3.49
N SER A 384 14.70 0.28 -2.66
CA SER A 384 15.09 0.83 -1.35
C SER A 384 15.45 -0.20 -0.27
N ARG A 385 15.25 -1.51 -0.52
CA ARG A 385 15.54 -2.59 0.44
C ARG A 385 17.02 -3.02 0.48
N LYS A 386 17.89 -2.47 -0.38
CA LYS A 386 19.31 -2.85 -0.50
C LYS A 386 20.28 -1.66 -0.36
N TRP A 387 19.93 -0.63 0.41
CA TRP A 387 20.80 0.52 0.58
C TRP A 387 21.93 0.26 1.58
N THR A 388 23.15 0.14 1.05
CA THR A 388 24.41 0.18 1.81
C THR A 388 24.85 1.63 1.97
N ALA A 389 25.36 1.99 3.15
CA ALA A 389 26.03 3.24 3.43
C ALA A 389 27.34 3.30 2.63
N GLY A 390 27.72 4.50 2.16
CA GLY A 390 29.05 4.70 1.58
C GLY A 390 30.16 4.63 2.63
N ASP A 391 31.41 4.47 2.18
CA ASP A 391 32.57 4.45 3.09
C ASP A 391 32.65 5.76 3.91
N GLY A 392 32.61 5.64 5.24
CA GLY A 392 32.66 6.76 6.17
C GLY A 392 31.33 7.50 6.40
N GLU A 393 30.23 7.08 5.76
CA GLU A 393 28.90 7.60 6.08
C GLU A 393 28.32 6.95 7.34
N PRO A 394 27.68 7.71 8.24
CA PRO A 394 27.02 7.15 9.41
C PRO A 394 25.90 6.20 8.97
N HIS A 395 25.86 5.01 9.56
CA HIS A 395 24.87 3.98 9.22
C HIS A 395 23.81 3.84 10.31
N LEU A 396 22.63 3.34 9.92
CA LEU A 396 21.47 3.21 10.80
C LEU A 396 21.75 2.35 12.05
N GLY A 397 22.65 1.36 11.91
CA GLY A 397 23.12 0.52 13.02
C GLY A 397 23.74 1.32 14.17
N GLU A 398 24.57 2.34 13.88
CA GLU A 398 25.19 3.16 14.94
C GLU A 398 24.15 3.91 15.78
N PHE A 399 23.10 4.44 15.13
CA PHE A 399 22.01 5.10 15.84
C PHE A 399 21.26 4.13 16.75
N ALA A 400 21.00 2.91 16.27
CA ALA A 400 20.33 1.88 17.07
C ALA A 400 21.18 1.44 18.27
N GLU A 401 22.48 1.20 18.07
CA GLU A 401 23.41 0.80 19.14
C GLU A 401 23.57 1.88 20.22
N ARG A 402 23.68 3.15 19.80
CA ARG A 402 23.74 4.29 20.72
C ARG A 402 22.44 4.43 21.50
N LEU A 403 21.28 4.37 20.83
CA LEU A 403 19.98 4.41 21.53
C LEU A 403 19.77 3.22 22.46
N GLN A 404 20.24 2.03 22.09
CA GLN A 404 20.22 0.85 22.97
C GLN A 404 21.00 1.13 24.26
N THR A 405 22.20 1.71 24.15
CA THR A 405 23.01 2.14 25.30
C THR A 405 22.28 3.17 26.17
N VAL A 406 21.62 4.16 25.54
CA VAL A 406 20.78 5.14 26.25
C VAL A 406 19.65 4.46 27.01
N MET A 407 18.94 3.51 26.39
CA MET A 407 17.81 2.80 27.03
C MET A 407 18.28 1.96 28.22
N GLU A 408 19.42 1.29 28.10
CA GLU A 408 20.01 0.52 29.21
C GLU A 408 20.35 1.41 30.39
N GLU A 409 20.93 2.59 30.16
CA GLU A 409 21.24 3.53 31.24
C GLU A 409 19.96 4.15 31.84
N ALA A 410 19.01 4.54 31.01
CA ALA A 410 17.71 5.04 31.46
C ALA A 410 16.97 4.01 32.32
N GLN A 411 17.05 2.73 31.97
CA GLN A 411 16.48 1.65 32.76
C GLN A 411 17.16 1.52 34.13
N LYS A 412 18.49 1.63 34.20
CA LYS A 412 19.24 1.58 35.48
C LYS A 412 18.83 2.70 36.42
N ILE A 413 18.66 3.91 35.91
CA ILE A 413 18.29 5.10 36.70
C ILE A 413 16.78 5.33 36.79
N LYS A 414 15.96 4.44 36.18
CA LYS A 414 14.49 4.49 36.14
C LYS A 414 13.94 5.79 35.51
N ALA A 415 14.65 6.35 34.54
CA ALA A 415 14.17 7.49 33.77
C ALA A 415 13.16 7.03 32.69
N PRO A 416 11.94 7.59 32.63
CA PRO A 416 10.99 7.25 31.57
C PRO A 416 11.41 7.90 30.25
N LEU A 417 11.61 7.12 29.18
CA LEU A 417 11.92 7.64 27.84
C LEU A 417 10.88 7.13 26.84
N PHE A 418 9.87 7.94 26.53
CA PHE A 418 8.75 7.54 25.68
C PHE A 418 9.15 7.55 24.20
N LEU A 419 9.69 8.67 23.72
CA LEU A 419 10.09 8.80 22.33
C LEU A 419 11.39 8.07 22.04
N GLY A 420 12.33 8.04 22.98
CA GLY A 420 13.59 7.31 22.84
C GLY A 420 13.37 5.81 22.62
N ASN A 421 12.49 5.20 23.43
CA ASN A 421 12.13 3.79 23.27
C ASN A 421 11.44 3.53 21.92
N GLN A 422 10.56 4.42 21.48
CA GLN A 422 9.89 4.27 20.20
C GLN A 422 10.83 4.43 19.01
N ALA A 423 11.76 5.38 19.07
CA ALA A 423 12.80 5.53 18.06
C ALA A 423 13.66 4.26 17.95
N LEU A 424 14.09 3.69 19.08
CA LEU A 424 14.84 2.42 19.09
C LEU A 424 14.04 1.27 18.46
N ASN A 425 12.73 1.17 18.74
CA ASN A 425 11.87 0.15 18.14
C ASN A 425 11.80 0.28 16.61
N ILE A 426 11.62 1.50 16.11
CA ILE A 426 11.59 1.78 14.66
C ILE A 426 12.91 1.37 14.01
N LEU A 427 14.04 1.85 14.54
CA LEU A 427 15.37 1.54 14.00
C LEU A 427 15.64 0.03 14.02
N SER A 428 15.33 -0.64 15.13
CA SER A 428 15.49 -2.09 15.28
C SER A 428 14.65 -2.87 14.27
N GLN A 429 13.41 -2.44 14.01
CA GLN A 429 12.56 -3.09 13.02
C GLN A 429 13.12 -2.94 11.60
N VAL A 430 13.56 -1.73 11.22
CA VAL A 430 14.16 -1.47 9.91
C VAL A 430 15.42 -2.31 9.69
N LEU A 431 16.27 -2.43 10.72
CA LEU A 431 17.49 -3.24 10.67
C LEU A 431 17.17 -4.73 10.53
N ARG A 432 16.08 -5.24 11.13
CA ARG A 432 15.63 -6.63 10.95
C ARG A 432 15.09 -6.91 9.54
N TYR A 433 14.42 -5.94 8.92
CA TYR A 433 13.88 -6.08 7.56
C TYR A 433 14.96 -5.98 6.47
N SER A 434 16.03 -5.24 6.74
CA SER A 434 17.22 -5.17 5.89
C SER A 434 18.03 -6.46 6.10
N ALA A 435 18.10 -7.34 5.10
CA ALA A 435 18.53 -8.73 5.24
C ALA A 435 19.82 -8.98 6.10
N PRO A 436 19.91 -10.12 6.81
CA PRO A 436 21.11 -10.48 7.56
C PRO A 436 22.32 -10.63 6.63
N GLY A 437 23.34 -9.77 6.81
CA GLY A 437 24.59 -9.80 6.03
C GLY A 437 24.91 -8.53 5.24
N VAL A 438 24.05 -7.51 5.24
CA VAL A 438 24.35 -6.21 4.61
C VAL A 438 25.18 -5.35 5.57
N ALA A 439 26.49 -5.22 5.32
CA ALA A 439 27.33 -4.29 6.05
C ALA A 439 26.85 -2.84 5.82
N GLY A 440 26.62 -2.10 6.90
CA GLY A 440 26.29 -0.66 6.91
C GLY A 440 24.97 -0.32 6.21
N VAL A 441 23.82 -0.48 6.87
CA VAL A 441 22.52 -0.02 6.34
C VAL A 441 22.47 1.51 6.31
N SER A 442 22.21 2.12 5.15
CA SER A 442 22.12 3.58 5.03
C SER A 442 21.02 4.17 5.91
N VAL A 443 21.26 5.36 6.46
CA VAL A 443 20.25 6.12 7.24
C VAL A 443 18.96 6.33 6.46
N GLY A 444 19.04 6.49 5.13
CA GLY A 444 17.86 6.62 4.26
C GLY A 444 16.88 5.45 4.36
N ALA A 445 17.34 4.26 4.72
CA ALA A 445 16.50 3.07 4.85
C ALA A 445 15.47 3.17 5.99
N VAL A 446 15.61 4.11 6.93
CA VAL A 446 14.64 4.30 8.03
C VAL A 446 13.21 4.54 7.51
N VAL A 447 13.05 5.18 6.35
CA VAL A 447 11.73 5.44 5.74
C VAL A 447 11.03 4.16 5.27
N ASN A 448 11.79 3.06 5.13
CA ASN A 448 11.24 1.78 4.68
C ASN A 448 10.23 1.20 5.67
N ILE A 449 10.20 1.60 6.94
CA ILE A 449 9.17 1.11 7.86
C ILE A 449 7.76 1.56 7.43
N TRP A 450 7.65 2.78 6.87
CA TRP A 450 6.40 3.33 6.33
C TRP A 450 6.09 2.76 4.93
N ALA A 451 7.12 2.44 4.14
CA ALA A 451 6.94 1.71 2.88
C ALA A 451 6.53 0.23 3.10
N ALA A 452 7.07 -0.43 4.12
CA ALA A 452 6.78 -1.82 4.46
C ALA A 452 5.42 -2.00 5.11
N THR A 453 4.93 -1.01 5.86
CA THR A 453 3.52 -0.98 6.32
C THR A 453 2.53 -0.73 5.18
N SER A 454 3.01 -0.28 4.01
CA SER A 454 2.23 -0.18 2.78
C SER A 454 2.22 -1.47 1.95
N ASN A 455 2.66 -2.61 2.52
CA ASN A 455 2.69 -3.89 1.81
C ASN A 455 1.28 -4.34 1.41
N HIS A 456 0.92 -4.02 0.18
CA HIS A 456 0.16 -4.77 -0.81
C HIS A 456 -1.27 -5.24 -0.46
N PHE A 457 -1.47 -5.86 0.71
CA PHE A 457 -2.75 -6.43 1.13
C PHE A 457 -3.85 -5.38 1.30
N PHE A 458 -3.51 -4.15 1.71
CA PHE A 458 -4.49 -3.08 2.00
C PHE A 458 -4.87 -2.19 0.81
N ASN A 459 -4.14 -2.28 -0.32
CA ASN A 459 -4.29 -1.39 -1.48
C ASN A 459 -4.75 -2.13 -2.76
N HIS A 460 -5.19 -3.38 -2.64
CA HIS A 460 -5.70 -4.18 -3.76
C HIS A 460 -6.77 -3.44 -4.58
N GLY A 461 -6.53 -3.29 -5.89
CA GLY A 461 -7.53 -2.80 -6.86
C GLY A 461 -7.70 -1.29 -6.95
N ARG A 462 -6.80 -0.49 -6.38
CA ARG A 462 -6.83 0.98 -6.55
C ARG A 462 -6.09 1.41 -7.82
N PRO A 463 -6.64 2.36 -8.60
CA PRO A 463 -6.01 2.86 -9.84
C PRO A 463 -4.71 3.65 -9.62
N GLU A 464 -4.34 3.91 -8.37
CA GLU A 464 -3.26 4.80 -7.95
C GLU A 464 -1.94 4.06 -7.64
N VAL A 465 -1.92 2.73 -7.79
CA VAL A 465 -0.77 1.85 -7.50
C VAL A 465 -0.06 1.48 -8.82
N ASP A 466 1.24 1.21 -8.76
CA ASP A 466 2.07 0.82 -9.92
C ASP A 466 1.40 -0.33 -10.72
N PRO A 467 1.12 -0.14 -12.02
CA PRO A 467 0.55 -1.17 -12.88
C PRO A 467 1.35 -2.49 -12.89
N GLU A 468 2.68 -2.42 -12.70
CA GLU A 468 3.55 -3.60 -12.66
C GLU A 468 3.40 -4.43 -11.38
N GLU A 469 2.95 -3.81 -10.28
CA GLU A 469 2.73 -4.53 -9.01
C GLU A 469 1.53 -5.49 -9.10
N LYS A 470 0.50 -5.13 -9.90
CA LYS A 470 -0.64 -6.01 -10.19
C LYS A 470 -0.19 -7.26 -10.96
N LYS A 471 0.80 -7.14 -11.85
CA LYS A 471 1.31 -8.25 -12.67
C LYS A 471 2.09 -9.28 -11.88
N ASN A 472 2.73 -8.87 -10.77
CA ASN A 472 3.56 -9.75 -9.93
C ASN A 472 2.80 -10.32 -8.71
N CYS A 473 1.52 -10.02 -8.55
CA CYS A 473 0.71 -10.53 -7.45
C CYS A 473 -0.14 -11.74 -7.86
N HIS A 474 0.10 -12.88 -7.22
CA HIS A 474 -0.71 -14.10 -7.42
C HIS A 474 -2.21 -13.88 -7.19
N TRP A 475 -2.60 -13.08 -6.17
CA TRP A 475 -4.01 -12.81 -5.89
C TRP A 475 -4.68 -11.98 -7.00
N CYS A 476 -3.98 -10.96 -7.53
CA CYS A 476 -4.48 -10.16 -8.64
C CYS A 476 -4.58 -10.98 -9.94
N GLN A 477 -3.60 -11.85 -10.20
CA GLN A 477 -3.62 -12.78 -11.34
C GLN A 477 -4.81 -13.75 -11.25
N ILE A 478 -5.06 -14.34 -10.08
CA ILE A 478 -6.21 -15.22 -9.86
C ILE A 478 -7.54 -14.47 -10.01
N ARG A 479 -7.63 -13.23 -9.48
CA ARG A 479 -8.84 -12.41 -9.60
C ARG A 479 -9.11 -11.90 -11.02
N SER A 480 -8.12 -11.87 -11.90
CA SER A 480 -8.34 -11.51 -13.31
C SER A 480 -9.02 -12.60 -14.12
N PHE A 481 -9.07 -13.84 -13.62
CA PHE A 481 -9.75 -14.92 -14.33
C PHE A 481 -11.26 -14.65 -14.42
N ALA A 482 -11.83 -14.78 -15.62
CA ALA A 482 -13.25 -14.53 -15.87
C ALA A 482 -14.18 -15.32 -14.94
N THR A 483 -13.79 -16.54 -14.57
CA THR A 483 -14.56 -17.44 -13.70
C THR A 483 -14.38 -17.19 -12.20
N HIS A 484 -13.49 -16.29 -11.76
CA HIS A 484 -13.17 -16.16 -10.33
C HIS A 484 -14.34 -15.67 -9.47
N SER A 485 -15.21 -14.82 -10.02
CA SER A 485 -16.37 -14.28 -9.30
C SER A 485 -17.43 -15.34 -8.96
N THR A 486 -17.55 -16.38 -9.79
CA THR A 486 -18.51 -17.49 -9.62
C THR A 486 -17.86 -18.74 -9.06
N LEU A 487 -16.62 -19.03 -9.47
CA LEU A 487 -15.84 -20.23 -9.15
C LEU A 487 -14.47 -19.81 -8.62
N PRO A 488 -14.41 -19.32 -7.36
CA PRO A 488 -13.20 -18.73 -6.80
C PRO A 488 -12.06 -19.75 -6.68
N ILE A 489 -10.84 -19.25 -6.88
CA ILE A 489 -9.62 -19.94 -6.48
C ILE A 489 -9.11 -19.28 -5.20
N THR A 490 -8.88 -20.08 -4.16
CA THR A 490 -8.33 -19.60 -2.88
C THR A 490 -7.00 -20.26 -2.57
N ILE A 491 -6.13 -19.59 -1.82
CA ILE A 491 -4.86 -20.13 -1.36
C ILE A 491 -4.85 -20.05 0.17
N VAL A 492 -4.59 -21.17 0.84
CA VAL A 492 -4.56 -21.26 2.30
C VAL A 492 -3.32 -22.01 2.76
N ASN A 493 -2.63 -21.49 3.77
CA ASN A 493 -1.54 -22.20 4.44
C ASN A 493 -1.70 -22.06 5.96
N ASP A 494 -2.20 -23.13 6.58
CA ASP A 494 -2.38 -23.23 8.04
C ASP A 494 -1.32 -24.14 8.69
N VAL A 495 -0.29 -24.55 7.94
CA VAL A 495 0.68 -25.58 8.36
C VAL A 495 2.05 -24.97 8.68
N ASP A 496 2.57 -24.14 7.79
CA ASP A 496 3.91 -23.56 7.91
C ASP A 496 3.96 -22.11 7.40
N LYS A 497 5.16 -21.51 7.37
CA LYS A 497 5.38 -20.15 6.84
C LYS A 497 5.81 -20.16 5.36
N GLU A 498 5.73 -21.29 4.67
CA GLU A 498 6.10 -21.38 3.27
C GLU A 498 5.11 -20.61 2.41
N VAL A 499 5.62 -19.91 1.40
CA VAL A 499 4.82 -19.15 0.43
C VAL A 499 5.02 -19.75 -0.95
N LEU A 500 4.04 -19.56 -1.83
CA LEU A 500 4.22 -19.86 -3.25
C LEU A 500 5.42 -19.07 -3.80
N ASN A 501 6.16 -19.68 -4.72
CA ASN A 501 7.31 -19.05 -5.36
C ASN A 501 6.92 -17.67 -5.93
N PRO A 502 7.53 -16.56 -5.48
CA PRO A 502 7.14 -15.22 -5.92
C PRO A 502 7.31 -14.95 -7.43
N LYS A 503 8.09 -15.79 -8.13
CA LYS A 503 8.28 -15.69 -9.58
C LYS A 503 7.25 -16.49 -10.39
N PHE A 504 6.40 -17.26 -9.71
CA PHE A 504 5.36 -18.03 -10.38
C PHE A 504 4.25 -17.10 -10.92
N ARG A 505 3.61 -17.48 -12.02
CA ARG A 505 2.52 -16.69 -12.61
C ARG A 505 1.29 -17.55 -12.85
N PHE A 506 0.15 -17.10 -12.34
CA PHE A 506 -1.13 -17.69 -12.64
C PHE A 506 -1.61 -17.25 -14.04
N ILE A 507 -1.97 -18.22 -14.88
CA ILE A 507 -2.50 -18.03 -16.24
C ILE A 507 -3.84 -18.78 -16.39
N ASP A 508 -4.72 -18.30 -17.27
CA ASP A 508 -6.03 -18.91 -17.58
C ASP A 508 -6.09 -19.60 -18.95
N HIS A 509 -5.03 -19.49 -19.75
CA HIS A 509 -4.80 -20.18 -21.01
C HIS A 509 -3.31 -20.56 -21.12
N SER A 510 -3.00 -21.59 -21.90
CA SER A 510 -1.60 -21.97 -22.18
C SER A 510 -0.94 -20.94 -23.09
N VAL A 511 0.35 -20.69 -22.88
CA VAL A 511 1.15 -19.74 -23.68
C VAL A 511 2.02 -20.55 -24.62
N ILE A 512 1.96 -20.27 -25.92
CA ILE A 512 2.77 -20.97 -26.93
C ILE A 512 4.10 -20.22 -27.09
N ALA A 513 5.23 -20.92 -27.04
CA ALA A 513 6.54 -20.33 -27.26
C ALA A 513 6.77 -19.95 -28.73
N ASP A 514 7.61 -18.93 -28.98
CA ASP A 514 7.81 -18.34 -30.31
C ASP A 514 8.37 -19.32 -31.36
N ASP A 515 9.05 -20.38 -30.92
CA ASP A 515 9.66 -21.42 -31.76
C ASP A 515 8.72 -22.60 -32.06
N VAL A 516 7.51 -22.60 -31.49
CA VAL A 516 6.52 -23.65 -31.71
C VAL A 516 5.71 -23.37 -32.98
N PRO A 517 5.72 -24.28 -33.98
CA PRO A 517 4.91 -24.11 -35.17
C PRO A 517 3.43 -24.27 -34.82
N VAL A 518 2.60 -23.32 -35.28
CA VAL A 518 1.14 -23.35 -35.13
C VAL A 518 0.51 -23.40 -36.52
N ALA A 519 -0.63 -24.07 -36.66
CA ALA A 519 -1.39 -24.03 -37.91
C ALA A 519 -1.85 -22.59 -38.21
N GLU A 520 -1.82 -22.16 -39.47
CA GLU A 520 -2.31 -20.83 -39.82
C GLU A 520 -3.82 -20.72 -39.55
N ASP A 521 -4.26 -19.53 -39.12
CA ASP A 521 -5.67 -19.25 -38.83
C ASP A 521 -6.61 -19.55 -40.02
N SER A 522 -6.09 -19.54 -41.25
CA SER A 522 -6.81 -19.86 -42.49
C SER A 522 -7.26 -21.32 -42.60
N PHE A 523 -6.61 -22.23 -41.87
CA PHE A 523 -6.94 -23.66 -41.85
C PHE A 523 -7.92 -24.04 -40.73
N ARG A 524 -8.26 -23.11 -39.82
CA ARG A 524 -9.20 -23.37 -38.74
C ARG A 524 -10.55 -23.83 -39.29
N ALA A 525 -10.91 -25.07 -39.00
CA ALA A 525 -12.19 -25.66 -39.40
C ALA A 525 -13.10 -25.80 -38.18
N GLY A 526 -14.29 -25.21 -38.24
CA GLY A 526 -15.35 -25.37 -37.25
C GLY A 526 -16.57 -26.09 -37.81
N CYS A 527 -17.55 -26.38 -36.97
CA CYS A 527 -18.83 -26.91 -37.47
C CYS A 527 -19.69 -25.80 -38.11
N ASN A 528 -20.51 -26.19 -39.09
CA ASN A 528 -21.49 -25.33 -39.74
C ASN A 528 -22.91 -25.42 -39.12
N CYS A 529 -23.07 -26.02 -37.95
CA CYS A 529 -24.37 -26.18 -37.28
C CYS A 529 -25.01 -24.81 -36.97
N THR A 530 -26.31 -24.63 -37.24
CA THR A 530 -27.00 -23.34 -37.05
C THR A 530 -27.84 -23.27 -35.78
N ASP A 531 -28.25 -24.42 -35.22
CA ASP A 531 -28.94 -24.51 -33.93
C ASP A 531 -28.53 -25.79 -33.14
N ASP A 532 -29.07 -25.95 -31.93
CA ASP A 532 -28.78 -27.11 -31.06
C ASP A 532 -29.35 -28.43 -31.63
N GLU A 533 -30.31 -28.36 -32.57
CA GLU A 533 -30.89 -29.51 -33.27
C GLU A 533 -29.99 -29.94 -34.47
N ASP A 534 -29.31 -29.00 -35.12
CA ASP A 534 -28.26 -29.27 -36.11
C ASP A 534 -26.99 -29.79 -35.46
N CYS A 535 -26.73 -29.37 -34.21
CA CYS A 535 -25.69 -29.93 -33.36
C CYS A 535 -26.16 -31.27 -32.77
N MET A 536 -26.52 -32.19 -33.66
CA MET A 536 -26.91 -33.57 -33.33
C MET A 536 -25.82 -34.57 -33.73
N TYR A 537 -25.96 -35.77 -33.17
CA TYR A 537 -25.05 -36.91 -33.27
C TYR A 537 -24.70 -37.40 -34.70
N ASN A 538 -25.36 -36.86 -35.74
CA ASN A 538 -25.24 -37.38 -37.10
C ASN A 538 -24.65 -36.34 -38.09
N THR A 539 -24.62 -35.06 -37.72
CA THR A 539 -24.42 -33.93 -38.65
C THR A 539 -23.29 -32.99 -38.25
N CYS A 540 -22.79 -33.07 -37.01
CA CYS A 540 -21.73 -32.18 -36.56
C CYS A 540 -20.34 -32.63 -37.05
N HIS A 541 -19.71 -31.80 -37.88
CA HIS A 541 -18.35 -32.04 -38.41
C HIS A 541 -17.27 -32.21 -37.33
N CYS A 542 -17.43 -31.58 -36.16
CA CYS A 542 -16.48 -31.75 -35.05
C CYS A 542 -16.47 -33.17 -34.47
N LEU A 543 -17.42 -34.03 -34.85
CA LEU A 543 -17.49 -35.43 -34.44
C LEU A 543 -17.02 -36.39 -35.55
N ASP A 544 -16.55 -35.89 -36.69
CA ASP A 544 -16.26 -36.73 -37.86
C ASP A 544 -15.18 -37.77 -37.57
N GLU A 545 -14.23 -37.46 -36.70
CA GLU A 545 -13.14 -38.35 -36.29
C GLU A 545 -13.47 -39.27 -35.10
N MET A 546 -14.63 -39.09 -34.44
CA MET A 546 -15.03 -40.01 -33.37
C MET A 546 -15.52 -41.35 -33.92
N ALA A 547 -15.12 -42.43 -33.25
CA ALA A 547 -15.56 -43.78 -33.57
C ALA A 547 -17.09 -43.94 -33.39
N PRO A 548 -17.77 -44.69 -34.27
CA PRO A 548 -19.19 -44.99 -34.13
C PRO A 548 -19.45 -45.91 -32.92
N ASP A 549 -20.62 -45.76 -32.28
CA ASP A 549 -21.03 -46.54 -31.10
C ASP A 549 -21.21 -48.03 -31.46
N SER A 550 -20.65 -48.95 -30.66
CA SER A 550 -20.64 -50.40 -30.94
C SER A 550 -21.79 -51.18 -30.29
N ASP A 551 -22.61 -50.53 -29.45
CA ASP A 551 -23.59 -51.21 -28.59
C ASP A 551 -24.99 -51.41 -29.22
N GLU A 552 -25.13 -51.38 -30.54
CA GLU A 552 -26.38 -51.73 -31.24
C GLU A 552 -26.14 -52.79 -32.32
N GLU A 553 -26.18 -54.06 -31.91
CA GLU A 553 -26.60 -55.16 -32.80
C GLU A 553 -28.14 -55.13 -32.91
N ALA A 554 -28.66 -54.64 -34.03
CA ALA A 554 -29.88 -55.17 -34.65
C ALA A 554 -29.98 -54.61 -36.07
N ASP A 555 -29.68 -55.46 -37.04
CA ASP A 555 -30.16 -55.32 -38.42
C ASP A 555 -31.69 -55.42 -38.41
N ASP A 556 -32.36 -54.30 -38.43
CA ASP A 556 -33.81 -54.19 -38.63
C ASP A 556 -34.15 -54.06 -40.10
N GLY A 557 -33.51 -54.86 -40.97
CA GLY A 557 -34.03 -55.35 -42.25
C GLY A 557 -34.54 -54.32 -43.27
N ASN A 558 -34.29 -53.03 -43.05
CA ASN A 558 -34.90 -51.95 -43.80
C ASN A 558 -33.89 -50.85 -44.12
N GLY A 559 -32.79 -51.23 -44.78
CA GLY A 559 -32.07 -50.41 -45.76
C GLY A 559 -31.56 -49.00 -45.38
N ALA A 560 -31.67 -48.53 -44.15
CA ALA A 560 -31.33 -47.18 -43.74
C ALA A 560 -30.33 -47.18 -42.57
N ARG A 561 -29.05 -47.43 -42.87
CA ARG A 561 -27.98 -47.25 -41.89
C ARG A 561 -27.73 -45.76 -41.63
N ALA A 562 -27.89 -45.32 -40.39
CA ALA A 562 -27.21 -44.13 -39.89
C ALA A 562 -26.58 -44.43 -38.51
N ARG A 563 -25.28 -44.73 -38.53
CA ARG A 563 -24.41 -44.80 -37.34
C ARG A 563 -24.47 -43.46 -36.60
N ARG A 564 -25.17 -43.38 -35.46
CA ARG A 564 -25.27 -42.15 -34.67
C ARG A 564 -24.01 -41.97 -33.80
N LYS A 565 -23.15 -40.99 -34.11
CA LYS A 565 -21.93 -40.72 -33.33
C LYS A 565 -22.28 -39.87 -32.10
N ARG A 566 -22.18 -40.45 -30.90
CA ARG A 566 -22.59 -39.75 -29.67
C ARG A 566 -21.51 -38.79 -29.15
N PHE A 567 -21.92 -37.61 -28.68
CA PHE A 567 -21.08 -36.66 -27.93
C PHE A 567 -20.32 -37.34 -26.79
N ALA A 568 -19.14 -36.80 -26.49
CA ALA A 568 -18.35 -37.26 -25.36
C ALA A 568 -19.09 -37.10 -24.02
N TYR A 569 -20.01 -36.14 -23.97
CA TYR A 569 -20.80 -35.79 -22.80
C TYR A 569 -22.25 -36.29 -22.93
N TYR A 570 -22.93 -36.45 -21.80
CA TYR A 570 -24.38 -36.52 -21.79
C TYR A 570 -24.94 -35.13 -22.16
N SER A 571 -25.87 -35.08 -23.12
CA SER A 571 -26.45 -33.82 -23.61
C SER A 571 -27.66 -33.35 -22.80
N SER A 572 -28.34 -34.26 -22.10
CA SER A 572 -29.59 -33.97 -21.39
C SER A 572 -29.75 -34.80 -20.12
N GLY A 573 -30.68 -34.36 -19.26
CA GLY A 573 -31.01 -35.00 -17.98
C GLY A 573 -30.04 -34.66 -16.84
N ALA A 574 -30.17 -35.37 -15.71
CA ALA A 574 -29.40 -35.11 -14.49
C ALA A 574 -27.88 -35.34 -14.62
N LYS A 575 -27.43 -35.92 -15.73
CA LYS A 575 -26.02 -36.17 -16.05
C LYS A 575 -25.46 -35.20 -17.11
N ALA A 576 -26.24 -34.21 -17.55
CA ALA A 576 -25.83 -33.29 -18.61
C ALA A 576 -24.46 -32.64 -18.30
N GLY A 577 -23.55 -32.66 -19.28
CA GLY A 577 -22.18 -32.16 -19.15
C GLY A 577 -21.18 -33.12 -18.49
N LEU A 578 -21.63 -34.27 -17.96
CA LEU A 578 -20.72 -35.32 -17.47
C LEU A 578 -20.18 -36.16 -18.63
N LEU A 579 -18.92 -36.53 -18.54
CA LEU A 579 -18.24 -37.42 -19.48
C LEU A 579 -18.87 -38.83 -19.42
N ARG A 580 -19.13 -39.41 -20.60
CA ARG A 580 -19.72 -40.74 -20.71
C ARG A 580 -18.79 -41.82 -20.18
N SER A 581 -19.38 -42.88 -19.62
CA SER A 581 -18.62 -43.98 -19.04
C SER A 581 -17.71 -44.69 -20.04
N ARG A 582 -18.07 -44.79 -21.32
CA ARG A 582 -17.20 -45.34 -22.38
C ARG A 582 -15.87 -44.59 -22.45
N ILE A 583 -15.94 -43.26 -22.52
CA ILE A 583 -14.76 -42.41 -22.65
C ILE A 583 -13.93 -42.41 -21.36
N LEU A 584 -14.59 -42.36 -20.19
CA LEU A 584 -13.92 -42.41 -18.88
C LEU A 584 -13.00 -43.64 -18.71
N HIS A 585 -13.35 -44.78 -19.29
CA HIS A 585 -12.54 -46.01 -19.23
C HIS A 585 -11.68 -46.24 -20.48
N SER A 586 -11.71 -45.32 -21.46
CA SER A 586 -10.90 -45.39 -22.68
C SER A 586 -9.68 -44.46 -22.61
N ARG A 587 -8.79 -44.57 -23.60
CA ARG A 587 -7.74 -43.58 -23.89
C ARG A 587 -8.08 -42.79 -25.18
N GLU A 588 -9.33 -42.78 -25.62
CA GLU A 588 -9.74 -42.02 -26.79
C GLU A 588 -9.68 -40.51 -26.50
N PRO A 589 -9.20 -39.69 -27.46
CA PRO A 589 -9.23 -38.24 -27.30
C PRO A 589 -10.67 -37.71 -27.36
N ILE A 590 -10.88 -36.56 -26.72
CA ILE A 590 -12.15 -35.85 -26.70
C ILE A 590 -12.13 -34.79 -27.79
N TYR A 591 -13.06 -34.87 -28.75
CA TYR A 591 -13.24 -33.83 -29.77
C TYR A 591 -14.39 -32.90 -29.39
N GLU A 592 -14.08 -31.62 -29.20
CA GLU A 592 -15.07 -30.60 -28.80
C GLU A 592 -15.25 -29.52 -29.87
N CYS A 593 -16.39 -28.83 -29.82
CA CYS A 593 -16.54 -27.59 -30.59
C CYS A 593 -15.74 -26.44 -29.94
N HIS A 594 -15.14 -25.60 -30.77
CA HIS A 594 -14.31 -24.45 -30.34
C HIS A 594 -14.88 -23.10 -30.78
N GLY A 595 -14.21 -22.00 -30.47
CA GLY A 595 -14.64 -20.63 -30.80
C GLY A 595 -14.85 -20.34 -32.29
N GLY A 596 -14.20 -21.08 -33.20
CA GLY A 596 -14.39 -20.97 -34.65
C GLY A 596 -15.59 -21.74 -35.22
N CYS A 597 -16.37 -22.42 -34.37
CA CYS A 597 -17.59 -23.09 -34.77
C CYS A 597 -18.79 -22.14 -34.79
N ASN A 598 -19.72 -22.31 -35.75
CA ASN A 598 -20.96 -21.52 -35.81
C ASN A 598 -21.96 -21.83 -34.70
N CYS A 599 -21.80 -22.95 -34.00
CA CYS A 599 -22.70 -23.37 -32.93
C CYS A 599 -22.57 -22.50 -31.66
N SER A 600 -23.65 -22.48 -30.87
CA SER A 600 -23.76 -21.71 -29.63
C SER A 600 -22.66 -22.07 -28.61
N SER A 601 -22.31 -21.11 -27.74
CA SER A 601 -21.46 -21.36 -26.57
C SER A 601 -22.06 -22.36 -25.58
N GLN A 602 -23.37 -22.59 -25.66
CA GLN A 602 -24.11 -23.59 -24.89
C GLN A 602 -24.14 -24.98 -25.54
N CYS A 603 -23.44 -25.18 -26.67
CA CYS A 603 -23.32 -26.47 -27.35
C CYS A 603 -22.98 -27.61 -26.37
N PRO A 604 -23.75 -28.73 -26.35
CA PRO A 604 -23.47 -29.87 -25.47
C PRO A 604 -22.10 -30.51 -25.66
N ASN A 605 -21.45 -30.28 -26.80
CA ASN A 605 -20.08 -30.73 -27.12
C ASN A 605 -19.01 -29.67 -26.78
N ARG A 606 -19.33 -28.70 -25.94
CA ARG A 606 -18.43 -27.63 -25.52
C ARG A 606 -18.43 -27.56 -23.99
N VAL A 607 -17.63 -28.38 -23.32
CA VAL A 607 -17.54 -28.45 -21.86
C VAL A 607 -16.18 -27.93 -21.39
N VAL A 608 -15.07 -28.44 -21.94
CA VAL A 608 -13.70 -28.03 -21.57
C VAL A 608 -13.41 -26.60 -22.00
N GLU A 609 -13.82 -26.24 -23.23
CA GLU A 609 -13.66 -24.90 -23.80
C GLU A 609 -14.29 -23.78 -22.95
N ARG A 610 -15.37 -24.08 -22.20
CA ARG A 610 -16.04 -23.09 -21.33
C ARG A 610 -15.19 -22.68 -20.12
N GLY A 611 -14.10 -23.41 -19.87
CA GLY A 611 -13.23 -23.21 -18.72
C GLY A 611 -13.74 -23.92 -17.46
N ARG A 612 -12.99 -23.72 -16.37
CA ARG A 612 -13.18 -24.37 -15.07
C ARG A 612 -14.66 -24.37 -14.63
N THR A 613 -15.14 -25.51 -14.13
CA THR A 613 -16.55 -25.67 -13.68
C THR A 613 -16.72 -25.69 -12.16
N VAL A 614 -15.63 -25.79 -11.41
CA VAL A 614 -15.67 -25.91 -9.94
C VAL A 614 -14.78 -24.86 -9.24
N PRO A 615 -15.13 -24.40 -8.03
CA PRO A 615 -14.21 -23.64 -7.20
C PRO A 615 -13.04 -24.52 -6.75
N LEU A 616 -11.86 -23.93 -6.58
CA LEU A 616 -10.66 -24.66 -6.17
C LEU A 616 -9.97 -23.96 -5.00
N GLN A 617 -9.31 -24.74 -4.14
CA GLN A 617 -8.48 -24.24 -3.07
C GLN A 617 -7.11 -24.91 -3.12
N ILE A 618 -6.08 -24.09 -3.31
CA ILE A 618 -4.68 -24.48 -3.16
C ILE A 618 -4.38 -24.45 -1.66
N PHE A 619 -3.95 -25.56 -1.09
CA PHE A 619 -3.69 -25.68 0.33
C PHE A 619 -2.31 -26.30 0.60
N ARG A 620 -1.73 -25.98 1.75
CA ARG A 620 -0.49 -26.61 2.19
C ARG A 620 -0.78 -27.97 2.82
N THR A 621 -0.18 -29.04 2.29
CA THR A 621 -0.29 -30.39 2.86
C THR A 621 0.54 -30.50 4.14
N SER A 622 0.02 -31.18 5.15
CA SER A 622 0.71 -31.40 6.43
C SER A 622 1.78 -32.50 6.38
N ASP A 623 1.83 -33.26 5.28
CA ASP A 623 2.56 -34.51 5.17
C ASP A 623 3.79 -34.45 4.25
N ARG A 624 4.32 -33.24 4.04
CA ARG A 624 5.51 -32.93 3.24
C ARG A 624 5.38 -33.22 1.75
N ARG A 625 4.17 -33.43 1.22
CA ARG A 625 3.92 -33.47 -0.23
C ARG A 625 4.00 -32.08 -0.89
N GLY A 626 3.90 -31.02 -0.09
CA GLY A 626 4.04 -29.64 -0.52
C GLY A 626 2.68 -28.96 -0.62
N TRP A 627 2.43 -28.26 -1.73
CA TRP A 627 1.11 -27.69 -2.03
C TRP A 627 0.21 -28.74 -2.68
N GLY A 628 -1.07 -28.72 -2.35
CA GLY A 628 -2.12 -29.59 -2.90
C GLY A 628 -3.32 -28.77 -3.35
N VAL A 629 -4.26 -29.41 -4.03
CA VAL A 629 -5.53 -28.77 -4.44
C VAL A 629 -6.70 -29.57 -3.90
N ARG A 630 -7.73 -28.88 -3.42
CA ARG A 630 -9.02 -29.48 -3.03
C ARG A 630 -10.18 -28.63 -3.53
N CYS A 631 -11.36 -29.22 -3.61
CA CYS A 631 -12.57 -28.53 -4.03
C CYS A 631 -13.53 -28.37 -2.84
N PRO A 632 -14.09 -27.18 -2.55
CA PRO A 632 -15.01 -26.98 -1.42
C PRO A 632 -16.44 -27.51 -1.69
N VAL A 633 -16.70 -28.06 -2.88
CA VAL A 633 -18.00 -28.63 -3.28
C VAL A 633 -17.82 -30.05 -3.78
N ASP A 634 -18.90 -30.85 -3.75
CA ASP A 634 -18.89 -32.20 -4.28
C ASP A 634 -18.70 -32.21 -5.81
N ILE A 635 -17.85 -33.09 -6.31
CA ILE A 635 -17.62 -33.32 -7.75
C ILE A 635 -18.19 -34.69 -8.12
N LYS A 636 -18.97 -34.74 -9.20
CA LYS A 636 -19.55 -35.99 -9.70
C LYS A 636 -18.59 -36.73 -10.64
N LYS A 637 -18.70 -38.06 -10.68
CA LYS A 637 -18.01 -38.90 -11.66
C LYS A 637 -18.32 -38.41 -13.08
N GLY A 638 -17.27 -38.16 -13.85
CA GLY A 638 -17.34 -37.63 -15.21
C GLY A 638 -17.40 -36.10 -15.29
N GLN A 639 -17.37 -35.37 -14.17
CA GLN A 639 -17.40 -33.91 -14.20
C GLN A 639 -16.01 -33.35 -14.58
N PHE A 640 -16.02 -32.36 -15.47
CA PHE A 640 -14.82 -31.60 -15.85
C PHE A 640 -14.39 -30.67 -14.71
N VAL A 641 -13.12 -30.71 -14.30
CA VAL A 641 -12.61 -29.87 -13.22
C VAL A 641 -11.98 -28.60 -13.80
N ASP A 642 -10.82 -28.73 -14.44
CA ASP A 642 -10.06 -27.64 -15.07
C ASP A 642 -9.03 -28.23 -16.05
N ARG A 643 -8.33 -27.38 -16.81
CA ARG A 643 -7.22 -27.79 -17.69
C ARG A 643 -5.89 -27.76 -16.96
N TYR A 644 -4.96 -28.62 -17.37
CA TYR A 644 -3.55 -28.44 -17.05
C TYR A 644 -2.96 -27.42 -18.05
N LEU A 645 -2.50 -26.28 -17.52
CA LEU A 645 -2.02 -25.15 -18.30
C LEU A 645 -0.51 -24.98 -18.12
N GLY A 646 0.15 -24.35 -19.09
CA GLY A 646 1.56 -24.03 -18.99
C GLY A 646 2.08 -23.30 -20.21
N GLU A 647 3.40 -23.18 -20.31
CA GLU A 647 4.08 -22.78 -21.52
C GLU A 647 4.25 -24.00 -22.43
N ILE A 648 3.76 -23.93 -23.67
CA ILE A 648 3.93 -24.99 -24.66
C ILE A 648 5.27 -24.75 -25.36
N ILE A 649 6.19 -25.71 -25.23
CA ILE A 649 7.57 -25.63 -25.69
C ILE A 649 7.93 -26.83 -26.56
N THR A 650 9.01 -26.68 -27.34
CA THR A 650 9.59 -27.77 -28.13
C THR A 650 10.28 -28.80 -27.23
N CYS A 651 10.42 -30.05 -27.70
CA CYS A 651 11.13 -31.10 -26.96
C CYS A 651 12.61 -30.71 -26.70
N GLU A 652 13.25 -29.98 -27.63
CA GLU A 652 14.62 -29.51 -27.47
C GLU A 652 14.77 -28.51 -26.32
N GLU A 653 13.82 -27.58 -26.20
CA GLU A 653 13.76 -26.61 -25.12
C GLU A 653 13.45 -27.28 -23.78
N ALA A 654 12.54 -28.27 -23.76
CA ALA A 654 12.26 -29.08 -22.58
C ALA A 654 13.53 -29.81 -22.09
N ASP A 655 14.30 -30.43 -22.98
CA ASP A 655 15.56 -31.09 -22.65
C ASP A 655 16.64 -30.12 -22.15
N ARG A 656 16.74 -28.93 -22.77
CA ARG A 656 17.63 -27.86 -22.28
C ARG A 656 17.24 -27.46 -20.85
N ARG A 657 15.95 -27.26 -20.60
CA ARG A 657 15.39 -26.92 -19.28
C ARG A 657 15.65 -28.04 -18.26
N ARG A 658 15.53 -29.32 -18.63
CA ARG A 658 15.88 -30.48 -17.78
C ARG A 658 17.35 -30.43 -17.36
N ARG A 659 18.27 -30.18 -18.30
CA ARG A 659 19.72 -30.13 -18.04
C ARG A 659 20.18 -28.98 -17.14
N GLU A 660 19.53 -27.82 -17.18
CA GLU A 660 19.95 -26.62 -16.47
C GLU A 660 19.45 -26.51 -15.01
N SER A 661 18.49 -27.34 -14.59
CA SER A 661 17.83 -27.17 -13.30
C SER A 661 18.68 -27.64 -12.12
N LYS A 662 19.18 -26.68 -11.32
CA LYS A 662 19.74 -26.93 -9.97
C LYS A 662 18.71 -26.80 -8.84
N ILE A 663 17.54 -26.22 -9.12
CA ILE A 663 16.58 -25.71 -8.11
C ILE A 663 15.47 -26.72 -7.80
N SER A 664 15.07 -27.56 -8.77
CA SER A 664 14.09 -28.62 -8.57
C SER A 664 14.73 -29.96 -8.91
N ARG A 665 14.90 -30.84 -7.92
CA ARG A 665 15.27 -32.26 -8.15
C ARG A 665 14.13 -33.06 -8.81
N ARG A 666 13.10 -32.41 -9.39
CA ARG A 666 11.82 -33.00 -9.82
C ARG A 666 11.21 -32.26 -11.02
N LYS A 667 12.00 -31.89 -12.04
CA LYS A 667 11.48 -31.12 -13.19
C LYS A 667 10.46 -31.89 -14.02
N ASP A 668 10.65 -33.20 -14.13
CA ASP A 668 9.78 -34.11 -14.88
C ASP A 668 8.35 -34.19 -14.35
N VAL A 669 8.08 -33.64 -13.14
CA VAL A 669 6.73 -33.58 -12.55
C VAL A 669 5.87 -32.47 -13.16
N TYR A 670 6.48 -31.45 -13.77
CA TYR A 670 5.77 -30.27 -14.28
C TYR A 670 5.68 -30.22 -15.80
N LEU A 671 6.33 -31.15 -16.49
CA LEU A 671 6.35 -31.29 -17.94
C LEU A 671 5.40 -32.41 -18.36
N PHE A 672 4.46 -32.10 -19.26
CA PHE A 672 3.56 -33.09 -19.86
C PHE A 672 3.74 -33.08 -21.38
N ALA A 673 4.07 -34.25 -21.94
CA ALA A 673 4.18 -34.42 -23.38
C ALA A 673 2.80 -34.38 -24.05
N LEU A 674 2.72 -33.71 -25.20
CA LEU A 674 1.57 -33.67 -26.10
C LEU A 674 1.75 -34.71 -27.22
N ASP A 675 1.98 -35.96 -26.84
CA ASP A 675 2.36 -37.05 -27.75
C ASP A 675 1.17 -37.82 -28.35
N LYS A 676 -0.06 -37.49 -27.92
CA LYS A 676 -1.27 -38.26 -28.24
C LYS A 676 -1.51 -38.46 -29.75
N PHE A 677 -1.10 -37.50 -30.56
CA PHE A 677 -1.28 -37.48 -32.01
C PHE A 677 0.03 -37.52 -32.79
N SER A 678 1.17 -37.68 -32.09
CA SER A 678 2.47 -37.77 -32.74
C SER A 678 2.59 -39.08 -33.51
N ASP A 679 2.85 -38.97 -34.81
CA ASP A 679 3.01 -40.09 -35.72
C ASP A 679 4.12 -39.76 -36.73
N PRO A 680 5.32 -40.33 -36.58
CA PRO A 680 6.45 -40.11 -37.48
C PRO A 680 6.17 -40.47 -38.95
N GLU A 681 5.15 -41.28 -39.23
CA GLU A 681 4.75 -41.66 -40.60
C GLU A 681 3.61 -40.79 -41.16
N SER A 682 3.16 -39.78 -40.40
CA SER A 682 2.09 -38.87 -40.83
C SER A 682 2.50 -38.03 -42.04
N LEU A 683 1.53 -37.79 -42.94
CA LEU A 683 1.68 -36.85 -44.05
C LEU A 683 1.64 -35.38 -43.58
N ASP A 684 1.15 -35.13 -42.37
CA ASP A 684 1.14 -33.81 -41.75
C ASP A 684 2.51 -33.56 -41.08
N PRO A 685 3.29 -32.56 -41.55
CA PRO A 685 4.61 -32.25 -40.98
C PRO A 685 4.57 -31.92 -39.48
N LEU A 686 3.44 -31.42 -38.97
CA LEU A 686 3.28 -31.06 -37.56
C LEU A 686 3.10 -32.31 -36.67
N LEU A 687 2.46 -33.35 -37.20
CA LEU A 687 2.26 -34.62 -36.49
C LEU A 687 3.48 -35.55 -36.62
N ALA A 688 4.26 -35.41 -37.70
CA ALA A 688 5.52 -36.13 -37.91
C ALA A 688 6.70 -35.55 -37.11
N ALA A 689 6.57 -34.30 -36.63
CA ALA A 689 7.58 -33.67 -35.77
C ALA A 689 7.60 -34.27 -34.36
N PRO A 690 8.71 -34.10 -33.61
CA PRO A 690 8.77 -34.48 -32.20
C PRO A 690 7.64 -33.82 -31.38
N PRO A 691 7.09 -34.52 -30.36
CA PRO A 691 5.99 -33.99 -29.56
C PRO A 691 6.39 -32.71 -28.81
N LEU A 692 5.42 -31.80 -28.67
CA LEU A 692 5.55 -30.62 -27.82
C LEU A 692 5.38 -31.01 -26.34
N GLU A 693 5.79 -30.13 -25.44
CA GLU A 693 5.62 -30.31 -24.00
C GLU A 693 4.97 -29.09 -23.35
N VAL A 694 4.12 -29.30 -22.34
CA VAL A 694 3.52 -28.24 -21.52
C VAL A 694 4.32 -28.10 -20.22
N ASP A 695 5.04 -26.99 -20.06
CA ASP A 695 5.81 -26.64 -18.86
C ASP A 695 5.01 -25.77 -17.89
N GLY A 696 4.63 -26.34 -16.76
CA GLY A 696 3.94 -25.64 -15.68
C GLY A 696 4.88 -25.02 -14.62
N GLU A 697 6.20 -25.10 -14.73
CA GLU A 697 7.13 -24.77 -13.64
C GLU A 697 6.98 -23.32 -13.15
N TRP A 698 6.97 -22.36 -14.08
CA TRP A 698 6.99 -20.91 -13.81
C TRP A 698 5.66 -20.22 -14.08
N MET A 699 4.79 -20.81 -14.90
CA MET A 699 3.46 -20.28 -15.16
C MET A 699 2.47 -21.41 -15.40
N SER A 700 1.32 -21.38 -14.71
CA SER A 700 0.27 -22.38 -14.87
C SER A 700 -1.03 -21.94 -14.18
N GLY A 701 -2.09 -22.72 -14.33
CA GLY A 701 -3.31 -22.63 -13.55
C GLY A 701 -3.17 -23.25 -12.15
N PRO A 702 -4.27 -23.36 -11.38
CA PRO A 702 -4.26 -24.01 -10.06
C PRO A 702 -3.95 -25.52 -10.15
N THR A 703 -4.16 -26.15 -11.31
CA THR A 703 -4.02 -27.59 -11.54
C THR A 703 -2.60 -28.11 -11.43
N ARG A 704 -1.58 -27.27 -11.64
CA ARG A 704 -0.17 -27.58 -11.37
C ARG A 704 0.08 -28.10 -9.96
N PHE A 705 -0.71 -27.65 -8.99
CA PHE A 705 -0.54 -28.01 -7.59
C PHE A 705 -1.29 -29.30 -7.20
N ILE A 706 -1.94 -29.98 -8.16
CA ILE A 706 -2.61 -31.26 -7.90
C ILE A 706 -1.54 -32.34 -7.72
N ASN A 707 -1.57 -33.06 -6.60
CA ASN A 707 -0.56 -34.05 -6.29
C ASN A 707 -0.78 -35.40 -6.99
N HIS A 708 0.32 -36.15 -7.13
CA HIS A 708 0.29 -37.54 -7.56
C HIS A 708 -0.44 -38.46 -6.56
N SER A 709 -1.24 -39.40 -7.09
CA SER A 709 -1.71 -40.58 -6.36
C SER A 709 -1.69 -41.83 -7.23
N CYS A 710 -1.24 -42.97 -6.69
CA CYS A 710 -1.39 -44.28 -7.33
C CYS A 710 -2.83 -44.84 -7.25
N ASP A 711 -3.70 -44.18 -6.48
CA ASP A 711 -5.15 -44.43 -6.46
C ASP A 711 -5.85 -43.07 -6.66
N PRO A 712 -5.80 -42.51 -7.88
CA PRO A 712 -6.23 -41.15 -8.14
C PRO A 712 -7.75 -41.01 -8.13
N ASN A 713 -8.24 -39.79 -7.95
CA ASN A 713 -9.66 -39.47 -8.11
C ASN A 713 -9.97 -38.71 -9.41
N MET A 714 -8.94 -38.27 -10.12
CA MET A 714 -9.04 -37.64 -11.44
C MET A 714 -8.08 -38.27 -12.46
N ARG A 715 -8.35 -38.00 -13.73
CA ARG A 715 -7.55 -38.44 -14.87
C ARG A 715 -7.46 -37.34 -15.92
N ILE A 716 -6.33 -37.29 -16.65
CA ILE A 716 -6.12 -36.39 -17.78
C ILE A 716 -6.66 -37.03 -19.06
N PHE A 717 -7.34 -36.23 -19.88
CA PHE A 717 -7.80 -36.60 -21.20
C PHE A 717 -7.29 -35.55 -22.21
N ALA A 718 -6.75 -36.02 -23.33
CA ALA A 718 -6.42 -35.16 -24.46
C ALA A 718 -7.72 -34.63 -25.08
N ARG A 719 -7.86 -33.31 -25.15
CA ARG A 719 -8.99 -32.64 -25.77
C ARG A 719 -8.52 -31.87 -26.99
N VAL A 720 -9.12 -32.18 -28.14
CA VAL A 720 -8.91 -31.48 -29.41
C VAL A 720 -10.02 -30.46 -29.59
N GLY A 721 -9.64 -29.19 -29.65
CA GLY A 721 -10.53 -28.10 -30.02
C GLY A 721 -10.49 -27.83 -31.52
N ASP A 722 -9.28 -27.66 -32.05
CA ASP A 722 -9.06 -27.38 -33.47
C ASP A 722 -8.63 -28.65 -34.20
N HIS A 723 -9.39 -29.06 -35.22
CA HIS A 723 -9.05 -30.23 -36.03
C HIS A 723 -7.84 -29.98 -36.94
N ALA A 724 -7.53 -28.71 -37.24
CA ALA A 724 -6.40 -28.33 -38.07
C ALA A 724 -5.06 -28.35 -37.30
N ASP A 725 -5.10 -28.34 -35.97
CA ASP A 725 -3.93 -28.26 -35.10
C ASP A 725 -4.06 -29.27 -33.96
N LYS A 726 -3.88 -30.55 -34.29
CA LYS A 726 -3.99 -31.65 -33.31
C LYS A 726 -2.72 -31.83 -32.49
N HIS A 727 -1.58 -31.34 -32.98
CA HIS A 727 -0.33 -31.38 -32.23
C HIS A 727 -0.38 -30.45 -31.01
N ILE A 728 -1.23 -29.41 -31.01
CA ILE A 728 -1.55 -28.59 -29.84
C ILE A 728 -2.95 -28.92 -29.30
N HIS A 729 -3.01 -29.85 -28.36
CA HIS A 729 -4.26 -30.24 -27.69
C HIS A 729 -4.24 -29.89 -26.19
N ASP A 730 -5.44 -29.70 -25.61
CA ASP A 730 -5.61 -29.41 -24.20
C ASP A 730 -5.50 -30.69 -23.35
N LEU A 731 -4.90 -30.57 -22.16
CA LEU A 731 -4.90 -31.61 -21.13
C LEU A 731 -6.03 -31.35 -20.13
N ALA A 732 -7.18 -32.01 -20.32
CA ALA A 732 -8.39 -31.79 -19.52
C ALA A 732 -8.51 -32.77 -18.35
N LEU A 733 -8.71 -32.28 -17.13
CA LEU A 733 -8.87 -33.11 -15.94
C LEU A 733 -10.34 -33.42 -15.65
N PHE A 734 -10.67 -34.71 -15.60
CA PHE A 734 -12.01 -35.21 -15.27
C PHE A 734 -11.99 -36.10 -14.04
N ALA A 735 -13.05 -36.03 -13.22
CA ALA A 735 -13.23 -36.92 -12.08
C ALA A 735 -13.61 -38.34 -12.53
N ILE A 736 -12.90 -39.37 -12.05
CA ILE A 736 -13.18 -40.78 -12.40
C ILE A 736 -14.11 -41.48 -11.39
N ARG A 737 -14.36 -40.84 -10.24
CA ARG A 737 -15.34 -41.21 -9.23
C ARG A 737 -15.99 -39.97 -8.64
N ASP A 738 -17.03 -40.16 -7.83
CA ASP A 738 -17.56 -39.07 -7.02
C ASP A 738 -16.50 -38.65 -5.98
N ILE A 739 -16.29 -37.34 -5.86
CA ILE A 739 -15.31 -36.73 -4.94
C ILE A 739 -16.10 -35.83 -3.98
N PRO A 740 -16.18 -36.16 -2.67
CA PRO A 740 -16.80 -35.30 -1.69
C PRO A 740 -16.03 -33.98 -1.52
N ALA A 741 -16.75 -32.94 -1.10
CA ALA A 741 -16.17 -31.66 -0.76
C ALA A 741 -15.00 -31.82 0.24
N TRP A 742 -13.96 -31.02 0.01
CA TRP A 742 -12.71 -30.93 0.77
C TRP A 742 -11.74 -32.11 0.63
N GLU A 743 -12.09 -33.14 -0.14
CA GLU A 743 -11.13 -34.17 -0.50
C GLU A 743 -10.02 -33.59 -1.41
N GLU A 744 -8.78 -34.03 -1.18
CA GLU A 744 -7.65 -33.64 -2.01
C GLU A 744 -7.81 -34.22 -3.42
N LEU A 745 -7.72 -33.35 -4.42
CA LEU A 745 -7.71 -33.75 -5.81
C LEU A 745 -6.34 -34.35 -6.15
N THR A 746 -6.33 -35.49 -6.84
CA THR A 746 -5.11 -36.21 -7.23
C THR A 746 -5.27 -36.89 -8.58
N PHE A 747 -4.19 -36.96 -9.35
CA PHE A 747 -4.12 -37.75 -10.58
C PHE A 747 -2.83 -38.56 -10.65
N ASP A 748 -2.76 -39.55 -11.53
CA ASP A 748 -1.55 -40.32 -11.76
C ASP A 748 -0.67 -39.63 -12.82
N TYR A 749 0.46 -39.09 -12.39
CA TYR A 749 1.46 -38.46 -13.26
C TYR A 749 2.07 -39.40 -14.33
N VAL A 750 1.97 -40.72 -14.17
CA VAL A 750 2.57 -41.73 -15.08
C VAL A 750 1.51 -42.41 -15.95
N ASP A 751 0.23 -42.02 -15.84
CA ASP A 751 -0.85 -42.67 -16.58
C ASP A 751 -0.67 -42.49 -18.10
N GLY A 752 -0.29 -43.58 -18.78
CA GLY A 752 -0.02 -43.59 -20.22
C GLY A 752 1.27 -44.31 -20.61
N LEU A 753 2.25 -44.38 -19.70
CA LEU A 753 3.58 -44.94 -19.96
C LEU A 753 3.65 -46.42 -19.57
N GLU A 754 3.31 -47.31 -20.50
CA GLU A 754 3.21 -48.78 -20.27
C GLU A 754 4.53 -49.43 -19.81
N THR A 755 5.67 -48.82 -20.09
CA THR A 755 7.01 -49.32 -19.71
C THR A 755 7.42 -48.99 -18.27
N MET A 756 6.81 -47.99 -17.62
CA MET A 756 7.31 -47.51 -16.33
C MET A 756 6.77 -48.29 -15.11
N ASP A 757 5.66 -49.03 -15.27
CA ASP A 757 5.17 -49.93 -14.22
C ASP A 757 6.13 -51.12 -14.00
N SER A 758 6.89 -51.53 -15.03
CA SER A 758 7.97 -52.53 -14.87
C SER A 758 9.24 -51.95 -14.25
N ASP A 759 9.59 -50.71 -14.56
CA ASP A 759 10.83 -50.06 -14.09
C ASP A 759 10.81 -49.78 -12.58
N ALA A 760 9.63 -49.47 -12.01
CA ALA A 760 9.45 -49.27 -10.57
C ALA A 760 9.77 -50.50 -9.70
N HIS A 761 9.91 -51.68 -10.32
CA HIS A 761 10.23 -52.95 -9.67
C HIS A 761 11.67 -53.44 -9.99
N ASP A 762 12.43 -52.73 -10.84
CA ASP A 762 13.81 -53.07 -11.20
C ASP A 762 14.83 -52.41 -10.24
N PRO A 763 15.60 -53.17 -9.46
CA PRO A 763 16.59 -52.64 -8.52
C PRO A 763 17.68 -51.74 -9.14
N SER A 764 17.93 -51.85 -10.45
CA SER A 764 18.95 -51.07 -11.15
C SER A 764 18.48 -49.65 -11.52
N MET A 765 17.17 -49.44 -11.68
CA MET A 765 16.58 -48.15 -12.09
C MET A 765 16.15 -47.30 -10.87
N ILE A 766 15.93 -47.90 -9.70
CA ILE A 766 15.48 -47.21 -8.46
C ILE A 766 16.42 -46.07 -8.00
N LYS A 767 17.70 -46.09 -8.39
CA LYS A 767 18.70 -45.12 -7.90
C LYS A 767 18.41 -43.68 -8.36
N ASP A 768 17.81 -43.53 -9.54
CA ASP A 768 17.50 -42.22 -10.14
C ASP A 768 16.02 -41.83 -9.98
N MET A 769 15.21 -42.73 -9.38
CA MET A 769 13.77 -42.58 -9.20
C MET A 769 13.36 -41.74 -7.98
N THR A 770 12.28 -40.97 -8.11
CA THR A 770 11.70 -40.18 -7.01
C THR A 770 10.78 -41.02 -6.12
N LYS A 771 11.03 -41.08 -4.80
CA LYS A 771 10.13 -41.78 -3.86
C LYS A 771 8.69 -41.23 -3.88
N CYS A 772 7.72 -42.11 -4.09
CA CYS A 772 6.30 -41.78 -4.05
C CYS A 772 5.82 -41.52 -2.61
N LEU A 773 5.05 -40.45 -2.42
CA LEU A 773 4.57 -40.00 -1.12
C LEU A 773 3.03 -40.05 -1.02
N CYS A 774 2.32 -40.73 -1.93
CA CYS A 774 0.86 -40.73 -1.96
C CYS A 774 0.20 -41.51 -0.81
N LYS A 775 0.94 -42.43 -0.16
CA LYS A 775 0.51 -43.23 1.00
C LYS A 775 -0.75 -44.08 0.79
N THR A 776 -1.18 -44.29 -0.45
CA THR A 776 -2.32 -45.17 -0.75
C THR A 776 -1.94 -46.63 -0.55
N ALA A 777 -2.92 -47.49 -0.29
CA ALA A 777 -2.68 -48.93 -0.15
C ALA A 777 -2.15 -49.58 -1.43
N ARG A 778 -2.38 -48.94 -2.58
CA ARG A 778 -1.93 -49.35 -3.93
C ARG A 778 -0.71 -48.57 -4.42
N CYS A 779 0.07 -47.99 -3.51
CA CYS A 779 1.23 -47.18 -3.86
C CYS A 779 2.32 -48.01 -4.57
N ARG A 780 2.82 -47.52 -5.71
CA ARG A 780 3.96 -48.11 -6.45
C ARG A 780 5.32 -47.91 -5.77
N GLY A 781 5.39 -47.12 -4.71
CA GLY A 781 6.61 -46.85 -3.95
C GLY A 781 7.53 -45.79 -4.55
N PHE A 782 7.72 -45.80 -5.86
CA PHE A 782 8.55 -44.83 -6.61
C PHE A 782 7.79 -44.24 -7.81
N LEU A 783 8.20 -43.04 -8.18
CA LEU A 783 7.93 -42.33 -9.42
C LEU A 783 9.27 -42.30 -10.17
N TRP A 784 9.24 -42.21 -11.50
CA TRP A 784 10.39 -42.21 -12.41
C TRP A 784 11.68 -41.54 -11.91
#